data_AF-A0A673K2E6-F1
#
_entry.id   AF-A0A673K2E6-F1
#
_cell.length_a   1.000
_cell.length_b   1.000
_cell.length_c   1.000
_cell.angle_alpha   90.00
_cell.angle_beta   90.00
_cell.angle_gamma   90.00
#
_symmetry.space_group_name_H-M   'P 1'
#
loop_
_entity.id
_entity.type
_entity.pdbx_description
1 polymer ?
#
loop_
_entity_poly.entity_id
_entity_poly.type
_entity_poly.pdbx_seq_one_letter_code
_entity_poly.pdbx_strand_id
1 'polypeptide(L)'
;CWSHADECSESTDDCHIDALCQNTPKSFKCICKTGYKGDGKHCEDMDECENDYNGGCVHDCINIPGNYRCTCYDGFMLADDGHNCLDVDECLDNNGGCQQICVNTMGSYECQCKDGFFLSDNQHTCIHRSNDGMNCMNKDHGCAHICRETPKGGVACECRPGFELAENQHDCKLTCNYGNGGCQHTCDDTDVGPVCGCHQKYALHSDSKTCIETCAVNNGGCDRTCKDTATGVRCSCPVGFTLQPDGKTCKDIDECLENNGGCDHFCRNTVGSFECSCQKGHKLLTNERTCQDIDECSFERTCDHICINYPGSFECVCHKGYSLYGLTHCGDIDECSINNGSCEYGCLNTLGSYECVCPPGHKLHWNKKDCVEAVKCLPNGKPAPRAQLSCIKTGGGDVCSLSCPSNALFLALYFVVFHDYYPNHASESETLPISCPSETLAQPVKQKARFKIKDAKCHLRPRNKEKHREMGKQGLQAGQFPCTDDCQVTFVNLKCDSSKKRRRGRKSPSKEVSHITAEFEMEMKEEEASGNIALMCTKLRLQNAMRTLRKSISKQQFYIQFSGTAYEVAQRAVRQTDGDEACSIGQVLTDGKCVSCGVGTFYSGEQEQCMICPPGTYQDREGQLSCEPCPSIEGQGIAGAKNVSECGGQCPAGQFSADGFHPCQPCPLGTFQPEPGRVLCFPCGGGLMTKHTGSTSFRDCEAKVHCALGHYYNATTHRCIRCPGGTYQSESGQNYCITCPGNTTTDFDGANNVSHCKNQLCGGELGDFMGYIESPNYPGDYPSNVNCVWTINPPNKRRILIVVPEIFLPIEDECGDVLVMRKSAQPTSITTYETCQTYERPIAFTSRSRKLWIQFISNEGNSGKGFQVPYVTYDEDYQQLIEDIVRDGRLYASENHQEILKDKKLIKALFDVLAHPHNYFKYTVQESKEMFPRSFIKLLRSKVSRFLRPYK
;
A
#
# COMPACT_ATOMS: atom_id res chain seq x y z
N CYS A 1 7.54 -44.39 13.53
CA CYS A 1 8.76 -44.33 12.71
C CYS A 1 8.77 -45.53 11.79
N TRP A 2 8.79 -45.33 10.48
CA TRP A 2 9.28 -46.35 9.54
C TRP A 2 10.71 -45.94 9.22
N SER A 3 11.67 -46.73 9.64
CA SER A 3 13.05 -46.63 9.15
C SER A 3 13.07 -47.25 7.76
N HIS A 4 13.47 -46.48 6.75
CA HIS A 4 14.10 -47.12 5.60
C HIS A 4 15.42 -47.70 6.09
N ALA A 5 15.68 -48.96 5.72
CA ALA A 5 17.06 -49.40 5.57
C ALA A 5 17.69 -48.59 4.43
N ASP A 6 19.01 -48.58 4.37
CA ASP A 6 19.72 -48.15 3.17
C ASP A 6 20.48 -49.36 2.67
N GLU A 7 19.82 -50.15 1.82
CA GLU A 7 20.28 -51.48 1.43
C GLU A 7 21.65 -51.41 0.72
N CYS A 8 21.91 -50.30 0.02
CA CYS A 8 23.20 -49.98 -0.59
C CYS A 8 24.31 -49.79 0.46
N SER A 9 24.04 -49.06 1.54
CA SER A 9 25.00 -48.83 2.63
C SER A 9 25.21 -50.06 3.52
N GLU A 10 24.20 -50.94 3.60
CA GLU A 10 24.26 -52.22 4.32
C GLU A 10 24.81 -53.37 3.46
N SER A 11 25.07 -53.12 2.15
CA SER A 11 25.50 -54.11 1.15
C SER A 11 24.58 -55.35 1.10
N THR A 12 23.28 -55.08 1.14
CA THR A 12 22.20 -56.07 1.00
C THR A 12 21.48 -55.96 -0.34
N ASP A 13 21.98 -55.10 -1.22
CA ASP A 13 21.53 -54.96 -2.60
C ASP A 13 21.95 -56.16 -3.48
N ASP A 14 21.09 -56.54 -4.42
CA ASP A 14 21.35 -57.59 -5.41
C ASP A 14 21.71 -56.99 -6.78
N CYS A 15 22.48 -55.90 -6.75
CA CYS A 15 22.99 -55.22 -7.94
C CYS A 15 24.18 -55.96 -8.57
N HIS A 16 24.40 -55.74 -9.87
CA HIS A 16 25.58 -56.26 -10.55
C HIS A 16 26.86 -55.63 -9.98
N ILE A 17 27.99 -56.34 -10.05
CA ILE A 17 29.30 -55.78 -9.68
C ILE A 17 29.64 -54.51 -10.49
N ASP A 18 29.06 -54.38 -11.68
CA ASP A 18 29.16 -53.23 -12.58
C ASP A 18 27.88 -52.38 -12.65
N ALA A 19 27.17 -52.33 -11.53
CA ALA A 19 26.14 -51.34 -11.24
C ALA A 19 26.52 -50.43 -10.07
N LEU A 20 25.79 -49.33 -9.96
CA LEU A 20 25.69 -48.44 -8.82
C LEU A 20 24.35 -48.70 -8.13
N CYS A 21 24.38 -48.99 -6.84
CA CYS A 21 23.18 -49.03 -6.02
C CYS A 21 22.77 -47.60 -5.64
N GLN A 22 21.55 -47.20 -5.99
CA GLN A 22 20.93 -45.94 -5.59
C GLN A 22 19.77 -46.21 -4.64
N ASN A 23 19.89 -45.83 -3.37
CA ASN A 23 18.77 -45.93 -2.43
C ASN A 23 17.63 -44.97 -2.85
N THR A 24 16.38 -45.41 -2.68
CA THR A 24 15.17 -44.61 -2.92
C THR A 24 14.19 -44.80 -1.75
N PRO A 25 13.27 -43.86 -1.46
CA PRO A 25 12.44 -43.89 -0.25
C PRO A 25 11.27 -44.91 -0.28
N LYS A 26 11.53 -46.12 -0.81
CA LYS A 26 10.77 -47.39 -0.66
C LYS A 26 11.62 -48.66 -0.90
N SER A 27 12.82 -48.55 -1.47
CA SER A 27 13.69 -49.65 -1.95
C SER A 27 14.94 -49.04 -2.59
N PHE A 28 16.07 -49.76 -2.66
CA PHE A 28 17.13 -49.44 -3.61
C PHE A 28 16.74 -49.68 -5.08
N LYS A 29 17.52 -49.08 -5.99
CA LYS A 29 17.50 -49.29 -7.44
C LYS A 29 18.94 -49.47 -7.94
N CYS A 30 19.19 -50.53 -8.70
CA CYS A 30 20.45 -50.72 -9.41
C CYS A 30 20.47 -49.95 -10.74
N ILE A 31 21.62 -49.37 -11.10
CA ILE A 31 21.85 -48.69 -12.38
C ILE A 31 23.23 -49.10 -12.88
N CYS A 32 23.37 -49.62 -14.10
CA CYS A 32 24.70 -49.97 -14.63
C CYS A 32 25.67 -48.77 -14.61
N LYS A 33 26.95 -49.02 -14.32
CA LYS A 33 28.01 -48.01 -14.39
C LYS A 33 28.11 -47.47 -15.82
N THR A 34 28.65 -46.26 -15.98
CA THR A 34 29.05 -45.74 -17.30
C THR A 34 29.92 -46.77 -18.02
N GLY A 35 29.67 -47.00 -19.31
CA GLY A 35 30.31 -48.06 -20.11
C GLY A 35 29.65 -49.44 -20.01
N TYR A 36 28.55 -49.59 -19.26
CA TYR A 36 27.83 -50.87 -19.15
C TYR A 36 26.34 -50.72 -19.48
N LYS A 37 25.75 -51.73 -20.12
CA LYS A 37 24.33 -51.83 -20.52
C LYS A 37 23.63 -52.97 -19.78
N GLY A 38 22.35 -52.80 -19.45
CA GLY A 38 21.58 -53.84 -18.74
C GLY A 38 20.49 -53.28 -17.82
N ASP A 39 19.99 -54.13 -16.91
CA ASP A 39 18.91 -53.80 -15.97
C ASP A 39 19.40 -53.37 -14.57
N GLY A 40 20.73 -53.39 -14.36
CA GLY A 40 21.37 -53.10 -13.08
C GLY A 40 21.67 -54.34 -12.24
N LYS A 41 21.11 -55.52 -12.56
CA LYS A 41 21.38 -56.81 -11.91
C LYS A 41 22.13 -57.77 -12.82
N HIS A 42 21.93 -57.64 -14.13
CA HIS A 42 22.96 -57.85 -15.14
C HIS A 42 23.37 -56.50 -15.71
N CYS A 43 24.69 -56.31 -15.81
CA CYS A 43 25.30 -55.23 -16.57
C CYS A 43 26.41 -55.85 -17.40
N GLU A 44 26.16 -55.98 -18.70
CA GLU A 44 27.16 -56.38 -19.67
C GLU A 44 27.92 -55.15 -20.19
N ASP A 45 29.12 -55.38 -20.69
CA ASP A 45 29.97 -54.35 -21.27
C ASP A 45 29.29 -53.70 -22.49
N MET A 46 29.28 -52.37 -22.57
CA MET A 46 28.73 -51.66 -23.73
C MET A 46 29.83 -51.50 -24.77
N ASP A 47 30.07 -52.54 -25.58
CA ASP A 47 31.03 -52.44 -26.67
C ASP A 47 30.72 -51.25 -27.60
N GLU A 48 31.48 -50.16 -27.45
CA GLU A 48 31.27 -48.94 -28.23
C GLU A 48 31.85 -49.06 -29.66
N CYS A 49 32.66 -50.10 -29.91
CA CYS A 49 33.25 -50.39 -31.21
C CYS A 49 32.27 -51.14 -32.14
N GLU A 50 31.35 -51.95 -31.61
CA GLU A 50 30.24 -52.57 -32.37
C GLU A 50 29.18 -51.57 -32.89
N ASN A 51 29.29 -50.29 -32.54
CA ASN A 51 28.38 -49.23 -33.01
C ASN A 51 28.65 -48.84 -34.47
N ASP A 52 27.63 -48.32 -35.19
CA ASP A 52 27.69 -47.86 -36.60
C ASP A 52 28.79 -46.80 -36.90
N TYR A 53 29.46 -46.30 -35.86
CA TYR A 53 30.50 -45.27 -35.91
C TYR A 53 31.85 -45.71 -35.31
N ASN A 54 32.07 -46.99 -34.98
CA ASN A 54 33.37 -47.52 -34.51
C ASN A 54 33.94 -46.74 -33.30
N GLY A 55 33.15 -46.56 -32.23
CA GLY A 55 33.49 -45.68 -31.09
C GLY A 55 33.65 -44.18 -31.44
N GLY A 56 33.44 -43.79 -32.70
CA GLY A 56 33.86 -42.49 -33.23
C GLY A 56 35.37 -42.36 -33.45
N CYS A 57 36.11 -43.48 -33.41
CA CYS A 57 37.54 -43.60 -33.73
C CYS A 57 37.77 -43.50 -35.25
N VAL A 58 38.84 -42.79 -35.64
CA VAL A 58 39.24 -42.61 -37.05
C VAL A 58 39.88 -43.87 -37.64
N HIS A 59 40.70 -44.57 -36.85
CA HIS A 59 41.29 -45.87 -37.17
C HIS A 59 40.69 -46.94 -36.22
N ASP A 60 41.48 -47.86 -35.68
CA ASP A 60 40.97 -48.98 -34.88
C ASP A 60 40.36 -48.54 -33.55
N CYS A 61 39.22 -49.14 -33.19
CA CYS A 61 38.59 -49.05 -31.88
C CYS A 61 38.89 -50.34 -31.08
N ILE A 62 39.31 -50.19 -29.83
CA ILE A 62 39.54 -51.30 -28.90
C ILE A 62 38.64 -51.12 -27.69
N ASN A 63 37.64 -52.00 -27.55
CA ASN A 63 36.78 -52.09 -26.37
C ASN A 63 37.55 -52.64 -25.15
N ILE A 64 37.27 -52.10 -23.95
CA ILE A 64 37.96 -52.38 -22.68
C ILE A 64 36.95 -52.28 -21.51
N PRO A 65 36.52 -53.40 -20.88
CA PRO A 65 35.40 -53.46 -19.94
C PRO A 65 35.02 -52.18 -19.17
N GLY A 66 34.01 -51.47 -19.68
CA GLY A 66 33.50 -50.20 -19.15
C GLY A 66 33.99 -48.93 -19.85
N ASN A 67 34.73 -49.04 -20.95
CA ASN A 67 35.18 -47.94 -21.81
C ASN A 67 35.79 -48.50 -23.11
N TYR A 68 36.30 -47.63 -23.98
CA TYR A 68 37.08 -48.00 -25.16
C TYR A 68 38.30 -47.08 -25.30
N ARG A 69 39.18 -47.40 -26.26
CA ARG A 69 40.21 -46.48 -26.75
C ARG A 69 40.37 -46.61 -28.25
N CYS A 70 40.75 -45.51 -28.90
CA CYS A 70 41.18 -45.53 -30.29
C CYS A 70 42.68 -45.82 -30.40
N THR A 71 43.10 -46.47 -31.47
CA THR A 71 44.51 -46.70 -31.83
C THR A 71 44.73 -46.41 -33.31
N CYS A 72 45.79 -45.68 -33.62
CA CYS A 72 46.15 -45.31 -34.98
C CYS A 72 47.00 -46.38 -35.66
N TYR A 73 46.92 -46.46 -36.99
CA TYR A 73 47.84 -47.26 -37.81
C TYR A 73 49.28 -46.75 -37.73
N ASP A 74 50.24 -47.61 -38.06
CA ASP A 74 51.66 -47.24 -38.14
C ASP A 74 51.88 -46.02 -39.06
N GLY A 75 52.78 -45.11 -38.64
CA GLY A 75 52.97 -43.80 -39.27
C GLY A 75 52.06 -42.67 -38.74
N PHE A 76 51.09 -42.99 -37.87
CA PHE A 76 50.17 -42.01 -37.28
C PHE A 76 50.21 -42.02 -35.74
N MET A 77 49.98 -40.86 -35.13
CA MET A 77 49.81 -40.69 -33.68
C MET A 77 48.40 -40.21 -33.33
N LEU A 78 47.91 -40.60 -32.15
CA LEU A 78 46.60 -40.18 -31.66
C LEU A 78 46.63 -38.69 -31.26
N ALA A 79 45.63 -37.93 -31.68
CA ALA A 79 45.46 -36.52 -31.36
C ALA A 79 45.02 -36.28 -29.90
N ASP A 80 45.11 -35.03 -29.44
CA ASP A 80 44.63 -34.60 -28.11
C ASP A 80 43.12 -34.84 -27.89
N ASP A 81 42.34 -35.06 -28.95
CA ASP A 81 40.91 -35.40 -28.87
C ASP A 81 40.65 -36.89 -28.54
N GLY A 82 41.68 -37.74 -28.55
CA GLY A 82 41.60 -39.17 -28.24
C GLY A 82 40.94 -40.04 -29.31
N HIS A 83 40.56 -39.48 -30.46
CA HIS A 83 39.79 -40.17 -31.51
C HIS A 83 40.38 -40.05 -32.91
N ASN A 84 41.04 -38.92 -33.20
CA ASN A 84 41.62 -38.60 -34.49
C ASN A 84 43.09 -39.03 -34.58
N CYS A 85 43.55 -39.28 -35.80
CA CYS A 85 44.92 -39.70 -36.08
C CYS A 85 45.63 -38.65 -36.94
N LEU A 86 46.82 -38.25 -36.48
CA LEU A 86 47.68 -37.25 -37.09
C LEU A 86 48.94 -37.90 -37.64
N ASP A 87 49.41 -37.35 -38.74
CA ASP A 87 50.64 -37.73 -39.42
C ASP A 87 51.88 -37.55 -38.51
N VAL A 88 52.78 -38.53 -38.48
CA VAL A 88 54.05 -38.44 -37.74
C VAL A 88 55.16 -38.13 -38.72
N ASP A 89 55.57 -36.87 -38.81
CA ASP A 89 56.66 -36.44 -39.71
C ASP A 89 58.01 -37.05 -39.28
N GLU A 90 58.35 -38.22 -39.83
CA GLU A 90 59.58 -38.93 -39.49
C GLU A 90 60.83 -38.24 -40.06
N CYS A 91 60.68 -37.27 -40.98
CA CYS A 91 61.79 -36.46 -41.45
C CYS A 91 62.31 -35.49 -40.36
N LEU A 92 61.53 -35.22 -39.32
CA LEU A 92 61.97 -34.41 -38.17
C LEU A 92 62.99 -35.11 -37.28
N ASP A 93 62.96 -36.44 -37.17
CA ASP A 93 63.99 -37.21 -36.46
C ASP A 93 65.01 -37.80 -37.44
N ASN A 94 66.29 -37.44 -37.23
CA ASN A 94 67.42 -37.95 -38.01
C ASN A 94 67.22 -37.92 -39.56
N ASN A 95 66.42 -36.99 -40.09
CA ASN A 95 66.06 -36.89 -41.52
C ASN A 95 65.44 -38.20 -42.08
N GLY A 96 64.62 -38.91 -41.28
CA GLY A 96 64.10 -40.24 -41.63
C GLY A 96 65.20 -41.29 -41.84
N GLY A 97 66.45 -41.03 -41.43
CA GLY A 97 67.62 -41.81 -41.83
C GLY A 97 68.03 -41.65 -43.30
N CYS A 98 67.35 -40.81 -44.09
CA CYS A 98 67.65 -40.57 -45.50
C CYS A 98 69.03 -39.90 -45.69
N GLN A 99 69.83 -40.39 -46.64
CA GLN A 99 71.18 -39.86 -46.89
C GLN A 99 71.20 -38.44 -47.46
N GLN A 100 70.13 -37.98 -48.13
CA GLN A 100 70.14 -36.68 -48.83
C GLN A 100 68.91 -35.81 -48.56
N ILE A 101 67.72 -36.22 -49.00
CA ILE A 101 66.46 -35.50 -48.81
C ILE A 101 65.47 -36.49 -48.22
N CYS A 102 64.77 -36.10 -47.17
CA CYS A 102 63.57 -36.78 -46.70
C CYS A 102 62.36 -35.92 -47.11
N VAL A 103 61.30 -36.55 -47.60
CA VAL A 103 60.03 -35.91 -47.91
C VAL A 103 58.95 -36.65 -47.14
N ASN A 104 58.33 -35.95 -46.19
CA ASN A 104 57.23 -36.49 -45.41
C ASN A 104 55.97 -36.64 -46.28
N THR A 105 55.18 -37.69 -46.04
CA THR A 105 53.93 -38.00 -46.72
C THR A 105 52.91 -38.53 -45.70
N MET A 106 51.61 -38.50 -46.00
CA MET A 106 50.62 -38.96 -45.03
C MET A 106 50.84 -40.43 -44.66
N GLY A 107 51.19 -40.70 -43.39
CA GLY A 107 51.45 -42.02 -42.82
C GLY A 107 52.83 -42.61 -43.12
N SER A 108 53.75 -41.90 -43.78
CA SER A 108 55.11 -42.39 -44.04
C SER A 108 56.01 -41.34 -44.68
N TYR A 109 57.29 -41.65 -44.88
CA TYR A 109 58.25 -40.77 -45.56
C TYR A 109 58.89 -41.45 -46.77
N GLU A 110 59.31 -40.66 -47.75
CA GLU A 110 60.18 -41.13 -48.82
C GLU A 110 61.53 -40.39 -48.84
N CYS A 111 62.60 -41.16 -49.03
CA CYS A 111 63.93 -40.59 -49.26
C CYS A 111 64.11 -40.23 -50.74
N GLN A 112 64.35 -38.95 -51.01
CA GLN A 112 64.68 -38.46 -52.36
C GLN A 112 66.18 -38.18 -52.50
N CYS A 113 66.67 -38.30 -53.73
CA CYS A 113 68.08 -38.07 -54.09
C CYS A 113 68.22 -36.86 -55.01
N LYS A 114 69.32 -36.13 -54.87
CA LYS A 114 69.65 -34.94 -55.69
C LYS A 114 70.08 -35.37 -57.09
N ASP A 115 69.94 -34.45 -58.05
CA ASP A 115 70.22 -34.69 -59.47
C ASP A 115 71.50 -35.49 -59.73
N GLY A 116 71.38 -36.59 -60.47
CA GLY A 116 72.48 -37.53 -60.77
C GLY A 116 72.60 -38.73 -59.82
N PHE A 117 71.83 -38.77 -58.73
CA PHE A 117 71.78 -39.92 -57.82
C PHE A 117 70.40 -40.59 -57.84
N PHE A 118 70.39 -41.91 -57.68
CA PHE A 118 69.19 -42.75 -57.59
C PHE A 118 69.07 -43.34 -56.19
N LEU A 119 67.86 -43.61 -55.73
CA LEU A 119 67.66 -44.30 -54.46
C LEU A 119 68.07 -45.77 -54.56
N SER A 120 68.80 -46.25 -53.56
CA SER A 120 69.28 -47.62 -53.42
C SER A 120 68.18 -48.56 -52.93
N ASP A 121 68.39 -49.88 -53.06
CA ASP A 121 67.43 -50.92 -52.67
C ASP A 121 67.10 -50.92 -51.16
N ASN A 122 67.98 -50.31 -50.34
CA ASN A 122 67.75 -50.08 -48.90
C ASN A 122 66.85 -48.86 -48.61
N GLN A 123 66.36 -48.17 -49.63
CA GLN A 123 65.46 -47.02 -49.57
C GLN A 123 65.97 -45.78 -48.84
N HIS A 124 67.22 -45.76 -48.36
CA HIS A 124 67.78 -44.64 -47.59
C HIS A 124 69.06 -44.04 -48.21
N THR A 125 69.83 -44.83 -48.97
CA THR A 125 71.09 -44.35 -49.57
C THR A 125 70.95 -43.95 -51.04
N CYS A 126 71.71 -42.94 -51.45
CA CYS A 126 71.69 -42.36 -52.80
C CYS A 126 72.95 -42.76 -53.56
N ILE A 127 72.78 -43.47 -54.67
CA ILE A 127 73.85 -44.07 -55.49
C ILE A 127 73.90 -43.46 -56.89
N HIS A 128 75.11 -43.19 -57.38
CA HIS A 128 75.34 -42.62 -58.71
C HIS A 128 75.60 -43.76 -59.72
N ARG A 129 74.69 -43.96 -60.69
CA ARG A 129 74.82 -44.95 -61.77
C ARG A 129 75.20 -44.24 -63.08
N SER A 130 75.99 -44.90 -63.93
CA SER A 130 76.50 -44.34 -65.20
C SER A 130 76.48 -45.38 -66.32
N ASN A 131 75.99 -44.97 -67.50
CA ASN A 131 75.76 -45.73 -68.74
C ASN A 131 76.92 -46.66 -69.18
N ASP A 132 76.71 -47.75 -69.93
CA ASP A 132 75.71 -48.02 -70.98
C ASP A 132 75.11 -49.47 -70.96
N GLY A 133 73.97 -49.65 -71.64
CA GLY A 133 73.39 -50.97 -72.01
C GLY A 133 71.95 -51.22 -71.52
N MET A 134 71.24 -52.23 -72.05
CA MET A 134 69.93 -52.66 -71.48
C MET A 134 70.17 -53.61 -70.29
N ASN A 135 70.55 -53.02 -69.16
CA ASN A 135 70.82 -53.67 -67.88
C ASN A 135 70.28 -52.77 -66.74
N CYS A 136 70.26 -53.24 -65.50
CA CYS A 136 69.71 -52.45 -64.39
C CYS A 136 70.62 -51.28 -63.96
N MET A 137 71.79 -51.09 -64.58
CA MET A 137 72.66 -49.94 -64.35
C MET A 137 72.34 -48.73 -65.25
N ASN A 138 71.44 -48.90 -66.23
CA ASN A 138 71.03 -47.84 -67.14
C ASN A 138 69.89 -46.99 -66.55
N LYS A 139 69.92 -45.69 -66.84
CA LYS A 139 68.92 -44.70 -66.44
C LYS A 139 67.51 -45.00 -66.96
N ASP A 140 67.41 -45.60 -68.15
CA ASP A 140 66.14 -45.83 -68.85
C ASP A 140 65.67 -47.30 -68.77
N HIS A 141 65.95 -48.01 -67.66
CA HIS A 141 65.62 -49.44 -67.50
C HIS A 141 64.12 -49.74 -67.33
N GLY A 142 63.24 -48.74 -67.30
CA GLY A 142 61.78 -48.89 -67.39
C GLY A 142 61.09 -49.61 -66.23
N CYS A 143 61.67 -49.66 -65.02
CA CYS A 143 60.99 -50.18 -63.83
C CYS A 143 60.75 -49.02 -62.86
N ALA A 144 59.54 -48.89 -62.31
CA ALA A 144 59.22 -47.79 -61.38
C ALA A 144 60.01 -47.87 -60.05
N HIS A 145 60.33 -49.07 -59.57
CA HIS A 145 60.95 -49.26 -58.24
C HIS A 145 62.26 -50.05 -58.26
N ILE A 146 62.18 -51.39 -58.31
CA ILE A 146 63.36 -52.27 -58.21
C ILE A 146 63.54 -52.96 -59.56
N CYS A 147 64.75 -52.91 -60.11
CA CYS A 147 65.12 -53.61 -61.32
C CYS A 147 66.00 -54.81 -60.97
N ARG A 148 65.60 -56.03 -61.37
CA ARG A 148 66.44 -57.22 -61.32
C ARG A 148 66.80 -57.72 -62.71
N GLU A 149 68.03 -58.20 -62.86
CA GLU A 149 68.50 -58.79 -64.10
C GLU A 149 68.09 -60.26 -64.18
N THR A 150 67.34 -60.64 -65.22
CA THR A 150 66.88 -62.01 -65.42
C THR A 150 68.00 -62.89 -65.98
N PRO A 151 68.05 -64.21 -65.65
CA PRO A 151 69.05 -65.15 -66.18
C PRO A 151 69.06 -65.34 -67.71
N LYS A 152 68.22 -64.62 -68.46
CA LYS A 152 68.11 -64.67 -69.93
C LYS A 152 68.50 -63.35 -70.62
N GLY A 153 68.98 -62.34 -69.88
CA GLY A 153 69.47 -61.09 -70.46
C GLY A 153 68.39 -60.03 -70.73
N GLY A 154 67.42 -59.91 -69.83
CA GLY A 154 66.43 -58.81 -69.81
C GLY A 154 66.13 -58.36 -68.38
N VAL A 155 65.46 -57.23 -68.22
CA VAL A 155 65.07 -56.70 -66.91
C VAL A 155 63.73 -57.30 -66.45
N ALA A 156 63.57 -57.44 -65.13
CA ALA A 156 62.31 -57.73 -64.47
C ALA A 156 62.09 -56.71 -63.34
N CYS A 157 60.87 -56.20 -63.22
CA CYS A 157 60.54 -55.17 -62.25
C CYS A 157 59.91 -55.79 -60.99
N GLU A 158 60.37 -55.33 -59.83
CA GLU A 158 59.79 -55.63 -58.52
C GLU A 158 59.40 -54.32 -57.82
N CYS A 159 58.41 -54.40 -56.95
CA CYS A 159 57.92 -53.26 -56.19
C CYS A 159 58.44 -53.29 -54.75
N ARG A 160 58.59 -52.09 -54.17
CA ARG A 160 58.89 -51.92 -52.74
C ARG A 160 57.72 -52.45 -51.89
N PRO A 161 57.95 -52.83 -50.62
CA PRO A 161 56.85 -53.09 -49.68
C PRO A 161 55.80 -51.97 -49.71
N GLY A 162 54.52 -52.34 -49.65
CA GLY A 162 53.41 -51.40 -49.81
C GLY A 162 52.93 -51.15 -51.24
N PHE A 163 53.68 -51.58 -52.25
CA PHE A 163 53.32 -51.40 -53.65
C PHE A 163 53.15 -52.75 -54.37
N GLU A 164 52.12 -52.85 -55.19
CA GLU A 164 51.91 -53.98 -56.10
C GLU A 164 52.38 -53.65 -57.53
N LEU A 165 52.80 -54.67 -58.27
CA LEU A 165 53.16 -54.52 -59.68
C LEU A 165 51.89 -54.33 -60.52
N ALA A 166 51.85 -53.28 -61.33
CA ALA A 166 50.73 -53.00 -62.23
C ALA A 166 50.64 -54.03 -63.37
N GLU A 167 49.50 -54.10 -64.07
CA GLU A 167 49.26 -55.09 -65.14
C GLU A 167 50.30 -55.02 -66.28
N ASN A 168 50.94 -53.87 -66.48
CA ASN A 168 52.00 -53.67 -67.47
C ASN A 168 53.36 -54.28 -67.08
N GLN A 169 53.49 -54.85 -65.87
CA GLN A 169 54.69 -55.50 -65.33
C GLN A 169 55.92 -54.56 -65.17
N HIS A 170 55.71 -53.25 -65.22
CA HIS A 170 56.76 -52.23 -65.20
C HIS A 170 56.53 -51.15 -64.12
N ASP A 171 55.29 -50.70 -63.96
CA ASP A 171 54.91 -49.71 -62.94
C ASP A 171 54.50 -50.37 -61.61
N CYS A 172 54.59 -49.60 -60.54
CA CYS A 172 54.22 -50.02 -59.19
C CYS A 172 53.09 -49.13 -58.65
N LYS A 173 51.91 -49.71 -58.39
CA LYS A 173 50.78 -49.03 -57.75
C LYS A 173 50.92 -49.11 -56.23
N LEU A 174 50.73 -47.98 -55.54
CA LEU A 174 50.66 -47.95 -54.07
C LEU A 174 49.42 -48.72 -53.62
N THR A 175 49.47 -49.32 -52.43
CA THR A 175 48.31 -49.94 -51.78
C THR A 175 48.09 -49.38 -50.38
N CYS A 176 46.90 -49.56 -49.82
CA CYS A 176 46.56 -49.14 -48.46
C CYS A 176 47.46 -49.79 -47.37
N ASN A 177 48.13 -50.91 -47.68
CA ASN A 177 48.97 -51.68 -46.75
C ASN A 177 50.27 -50.96 -46.30
N TYR A 178 50.54 -49.74 -46.76
CA TYR A 178 51.72 -48.96 -46.36
C TYR A 178 51.38 -47.47 -46.33
N GLY A 179 51.65 -46.82 -45.20
CA GLY A 179 51.26 -45.44 -44.93
C GLY A 179 49.77 -45.16 -45.14
N ASN A 180 48.89 -46.15 -44.92
CA ASN A 180 47.45 -46.08 -45.23
C ASN A 180 47.17 -45.59 -46.67
N GLY A 181 48.02 -45.96 -47.64
CA GLY A 181 47.92 -45.51 -49.04
C GLY A 181 48.18 -44.02 -49.26
N GLY A 182 48.67 -43.30 -48.25
CA GLY A 182 48.74 -41.85 -48.24
C GLY A 182 47.43 -41.16 -47.85
N CYS A 183 46.51 -41.86 -47.18
CA CYS A 183 45.23 -41.35 -46.71
C CYS A 183 45.24 -41.11 -45.20
N GLN A 184 44.64 -40.01 -44.72
CA GLN A 184 44.66 -39.70 -43.29
C GLN A 184 43.75 -40.61 -42.45
N HIS A 185 42.58 -41.02 -42.98
CA HIS A 185 41.56 -41.77 -42.25
C HIS A 185 41.31 -43.15 -42.89
N THR A 186 40.47 -43.24 -43.91
CA THR A 186 40.11 -44.51 -44.57
C THR A 186 40.77 -44.60 -45.95
N CYS A 187 41.20 -45.78 -46.33
CA CYS A 187 41.82 -46.06 -47.63
C CYS A 187 41.14 -47.27 -48.28
N ASP A 188 40.67 -47.11 -49.52
CA ASP A 188 40.15 -48.18 -50.37
C ASP A 188 41.10 -48.40 -51.57
N ASP A 189 41.59 -49.63 -51.76
CA ASP A 189 42.44 -49.99 -52.90
C ASP A 189 41.63 -50.11 -54.19
N THR A 190 42.03 -49.40 -55.26
CA THR A 190 41.37 -49.44 -56.57
C THR A 190 42.34 -49.69 -57.72
N ASP A 191 41.81 -49.97 -58.93
CA ASP A 191 42.59 -50.18 -60.16
C ASP A 191 43.52 -49.01 -60.52
N VAL A 192 43.27 -47.81 -60.00
CA VAL A 192 44.04 -46.58 -60.24
C VAL A 192 44.94 -46.21 -59.06
N GLY A 193 44.92 -46.99 -57.98
CA GLY A 193 45.62 -46.72 -56.71
C GLY A 193 44.66 -46.51 -55.53
N PRO A 194 45.16 -46.09 -54.36
CA PRO A 194 44.36 -45.89 -53.16
C PRO A 194 43.45 -44.67 -53.30
N VAL A 195 42.21 -44.79 -52.81
CA VAL A 195 41.22 -43.71 -52.72
C VAL A 195 40.93 -43.42 -51.25
N CYS A 196 41.03 -42.15 -50.87
CA CYS A 196 40.91 -41.73 -49.48
C CYS A 196 39.47 -41.36 -49.10
N GLY A 197 38.95 -42.03 -48.07
CA GLY A 197 37.71 -41.69 -47.38
C GLY A 197 37.97 -40.98 -46.05
N CYS A 198 36.98 -40.21 -45.57
CA CYS A 198 37.03 -39.58 -44.25
C CYS A 198 35.90 -40.10 -43.36
N HIS A 199 36.24 -40.46 -42.12
CA HIS A 199 35.26 -40.67 -41.04
C HIS A 199 34.23 -39.51 -40.96
N GLN A 200 32.95 -39.83 -40.74
CA GLN A 200 31.79 -38.96 -41.00
C GLN A 200 31.80 -37.56 -40.32
N LYS A 201 32.63 -37.34 -39.28
CA LYS A 201 32.84 -36.04 -38.63
C LYS A 201 33.65 -35.04 -39.47
N TYR A 202 34.35 -35.48 -40.52
CA TYR A 202 35.34 -34.71 -41.29
C TYR A 202 35.04 -34.77 -42.79
N ALA A 203 35.51 -33.76 -43.54
CA ALA A 203 35.41 -33.70 -45.00
C ALA A 203 36.78 -33.87 -45.66
N LEU A 204 36.83 -34.54 -46.81
CA LEU A 204 38.06 -34.71 -47.59
C LEU A 204 38.52 -33.35 -48.13
N HIS A 205 39.78 -33.02 -47.89
CA HIS A 205 40.40 -31.76 -48.29
C HIS A 205 40.72 -31.75 -49.80
N SER A 206 41.10 -30.58 -50.33
CA SER A 206 41.36 -30.40 -51.78
C SER A 206 42.60 -31.15 -52.30
N ASP A 207 43.45 -31.67 -51.42
CA ASP A 207 44.54 -32.59 -51.77
C ASP A 207 44.08 -34.04 -52.00
N SER A 208 42.81 -34.35 -51.71
CA SER A 208 42.22 -35.69 -51.79
C SER A 208 42.87 -36.74 -50.87
N LYS A 209 43.55 -36.31 -49.80
CA LYS A 209 44.29 -37.16 -48.85
C LYS A 209 44.07 -36.84 -47.38
N THR A 210 43.99 -35.55 -47.03
CA THR A 210 43.75 -35.09 -45.66
C THR A 210 42.27 -34.88 -45.37
N CYS A 211 41.88 -34.96 -44.11
CA CYS A 211 40.49 -34.86 -43.65
C CYS A 211 40.38 -33.72 -42.64
N ILE A 212 39.56 -32.71 -42.96
CA ILE A 212 39.42 -31.49 -42.15
C ILE A 212 38.01 -31.35 -41.57
N GLU A 213 37.92 -30.74 -40.38
CA GLU A 213 36.64 -30.26 -39.86
C GLU A 213 36.12 -29.11 -40.73
N THR A 214 34.82 -29.09 -41.03
CA THR A 214 34.15 -28.02 -41.78
C THR A 214 32.78 -27.71 -41.18
N CYS A 215 32.30 -26.47 -41.31
CA CYS A 215 30.98 -26.07 -40.83
C CYS A 215 29.83 -26.77 -41.57
N ALA A 216 30.09 -27.30 -42.77
CA ALA A 216 29.14 -28.11 -43.53
C ALA A 216 28.83 -29.46 -42.84
N VAL A 217 29.75 -29.98 -42.03
CA VAL A 217 29.61 -31.25 -41.30
C VAL A 217 29.41 -30.95 -39.81
N ASN A 218 28.22 -31.29 -39.28
CA ASN A 218 27.85 -31.12 -37.87
C ASN A 218 28.19 -29.73 -37.27
N ASN A 219 28.04 -28.65 -38.05
CA ASN A 219 28.40 -27.28 -37.65
C ASN A 219 29.85 -27.13 -37.13
N GLY A 220 30.79 -27.96 -37.59
CA GLY A 220 32.17 -27.99 -37.07
C GLY A 220 32.29 -28.38 -35.58
N GLY A 221 31.25 -28.99 -35.00
CA GLY A 221 31.15 -29.22 -33.56
C GLY A 221 30.92 -27.96 -32.73
N CYS A 222 30.60 -26.81 -33.34
CA CYS A 222 30.30 -25.56 -32.63
C CYS A 222 28.87 -25.57 -32.05
N ASP A 223 28.68 -25.18 -30.79
CA ASP A 223 27.34 -25.06 -30.18
C ASP A 223 26.44 -24.04 -30.90
N ARG A 224 27.03 -22.94 -31.41
CA ARG A 224 26.29 -21.85 -32.08
C ARG A 224 26.85 -21.50 -33.46
N THR A 225 27.84 -20.60 -33.52
CA THR A 225 28.24 -19.98 -34.79
C THR A 225 29.57 -20.53 -35.26
N CYS A 226 29.54 -21.42 -36.25
CA CYS A 226 30.74 -21.91 -36.94
C CYS A 226 31.17 -20.95 -38.06
N LYS A 227 32.49 -20.89 -38.33
CA LYS A 227 33.08 -20.30 -39.54
C LYS A 227 34.26 -21.15 -40.01
N ASP A 228 34.29 -21.50 -41.29
CA ASP A 228 35.42 -22.18 -41.92
C ASP A 228 36.63 -21.25 -42.02
N THR A 229 37.81 -21.79 -41.82
CA THR A 229 39.10 -21.10 -41.94
C THR A 229 40.13 -22.01 -42.62
N ALA A 230 41.28 -21.47 -43.01
CA ALA A 230 42.35 -22.22 -43.68
C ALA A 230 43.01 -23.32 -42.81
N THR A 231 42.64 -23.43 -41.53
CA THR A 231 43.17 -24.42 -40.57
C THR A 231 42.03 -25.16 -39.85
N GLY A 232 40.89 -25.38 -40.52
CA GLY A 232 39.68 -25.97 -39.92
C GLY A 232 38.67 -24.92 -39.44
N VAL A 233 37.87 -25.26 -38.42
CA VAL A 233 36.71 -24.45 -38.00
C VAL A 233 37.00 -23.51 -36.83
N ARG A 234 36.30 -22.37 -36.80
CA ARG A 234 36.32 -21.42 -35.69
C ARG A 234 34.92 -21.13 -35.16
N CYS A 235 34.66 -21.51 -33.92
CA CYS A 235 33.39 -21.23 -33.25
C CYS A 235 33.32 -19.82 -32.67
N SER A 236 32.10 -19.34 -32.44
CA SER A 236 31.82 -18.08 -31.74
C SER A 236 30.43 -18.08 -31.09
N CYS A 237 30.35 -17.49 -29.90
CA CYS A 237 29.15 -17.48 -29.07
C CYS A 237 28.33 -16.18 -29.22
N PRO A 238 27.01 -16.21 -28.92
CA PRO A 238 26.20 -15.01 -28.81
C PRO A 238 26.62 -14.11 -27.64
N VAL A 239 26.12 -12.88 -27.60
CA VAL A 239 26.18 -12.03 -26.40
C VAL A 239 25.43 -12.73 -25.26
N GLY A 240 25.96 -12.66 -24.04
CA GLY A 240 25.49 -13.43 -22.87
C GLY A 240 26.20 -14.78 -22.68
N PHE A 241 27.13 -15.17 -23.57
CA PHE A 241 27.84 -16.45 -23.50
C PHE A 241 29.35 -16.29 -23.71
N THR A 242 30.16 -17.05 -22.97
CA THR A 242 31.60 -17.23 -23.19
C THR A 242 31.89 -18.52 -23.94
N LEU A 243 32.90 -18.48 -24.82
CA LEU A 243 33.44 -19.69 -25.43
C LEU A 243 34.33 -20.41 -24.41
N GLN A 244 34.11 -21.70 -24.22
CA GLN A 244 34.83 -22.53 -23.26
C GLN A 244 36.26 -22.88 -23.77
N PRO A 245 37.13 -23.44 -22.90
CA PRO A 245 38.51 -23.80 -23.28
C PRO A 245 38.62 -24.85 -24.41
N ASP A 246 37.54 -25.58 -24.69
CA ASP A 246 37.42 -26.51 -25.83
C ASP A 246 37.34 -25.79 -27.19
N GLY A 247 37.17 -24.46 -27.20
CA GLY A 247 36.97 -23.67 -28.41
C GLY A 247 35.64 -23.93 -29.14
N LYS A 248 34.72 -24.71 -28.56
CA LYS A 248 33.53 -25.25 -29.24
C LYS A 248 32.21 -25.05 -28.48
N THR A 249 32.18 -25.20 -27.15
CA THR A 249 30.94 -25.00 -26.35
C THR A 249 30.79 -23.57 -25.84
N CYS A 250 29.54 -23.11 -25.80
CA CYS A 250 29.18 -21.78 -25.29
C CYS A 250 28.58 -21.91 -23.89
N LYS A 251 29.29 -21.41 -22.88
CA LYS A 251 28.81 -21.36 -21.49
C LYS A 251 28.11 -20.03 -21.23
N ASP A 252 27.02 -20.11 -20.47
CA ASP A 252 26.27 -18.97 -19.94
C ASP A 252 27.15 -18.06 -19.06
N ILE A 253 27.00 -16.73 -19.19
CA ILE A 253 27.66 -15.75 -18.32
C ILE A 253 26.71 -15.41 -17.19
N ASP A 254 26.98 -15.89 -15.97
CA ASP A 254 26.21 -15.49 -14.79
C ASP A 254 26.57 -14.06 -14.39
N GLU A 255 25.81 -13.12 -14.91
CA GLU A 255 25.98 -11.68 -14.68
C GLU A 255 25.61 -11.27 -13.25
N CYS A 256 24.87 -12.11 -12.50
CA CYS A 256 24.51 -11.83 -11.11
C CYS A 256 25.70 -11.98 -10.15
N LEU A 257 26.72 -12.77 -10.50
CA LEU A 257 27.93 -12.93 -9.69
C LEU A 257 28.75 -11.63 -9.58
N GLU A 258 28.72 -10.78 -10.62
CA GLU A 258 29.42 -9.49 -10.64
C GLU A 258 28.47 -8.35 -10.26
N ASN A 259 28.66 -7.80 -9.06
CA ASN A 259 27.90 -6.65 -8.54
C ASN A 259 26.37 -6.82 -8.63
N ASN A 260 25.84 -8.03 -8.38
CA ASN A 260 24.40 -8.36 -8.46
C ASN A 260 23.79 -8.06 -9.84
N GLY A 261 24.56 -8.18 -10.93
CA GLY A 261 24.16 -7.73 -12.28
C GLY A 261 24.04 -6.20 -12.42
N GLY A 262 24.25 -5.44 -11.35
CA GLY A 262 23.80 -4.06 -11.18
C GLY A 262 22.28 -3.94 -10.98
N CYS A 263 21.65 -4.95 -10.38
CA CYS A 263 20.31 -4.90 -9.79
C CYS A 263 20.38 -4.31 -8.37
N ASP A 264 19.37 -3.52 -8.01
CA ASP A 264 19.28 -2.77 -6.75
C ASP A 264 18.81 -3.61 -5.56
N HIS A 265 17.95 -4.60 -5.82
CA HIS A 265 17.50 -5.60 -4.83
C HIS A 265 17.96 -7.01 -5.22
N PHE A 266 17.23 -7.72 -6.07
CA PHE A 266 17.52 -9.10 -6.44
C PHE A 266 17.90 -9.24 -7.91
N CYS A 267 18.82 -10.16 -8.19
CA CYS A 267 19.21 -10.59 -9.53
C CYS A 267 18.90 -12.09 -9.69
N ARG A 268 18.30 -12.49 -10.82
CA ARG A 268 18.15 -13.89 -11.22
C ARG A 268 18.84 -14.09 -12.57
N ASN A 269 19.83 -14.98 -12.60
CA ASN A 269 20.49 -15.35 -13.84
C ASN A 269 19.56 -16.23 -14.70
N THR A 270 19.62 -16.09 -16.02
CA THR A 270 18.84 -16.82 -17.01
C THR A 270 19.72 -17.17 -18.22
N VAL A 271 19.32 -18.12 -19.06
CA VAL A 271 20.19 -18.60 -20.14
C VAL A 271 20.41 -17.51 -21.22
N GLY A 272 21.57 -16.86 -21.16
CA GLY A 272 22.03 -15.78 -22.04
C GLY A 272 21.72 -14.35 -21.56
N SER A 273 21.22 -14.15 -20.34
CA SER A 273 20.99 -12.82 -19.74
C SER A 273 20.52 -12.92 -18.29
N PHE A 274 20.39 -11.80 -17.57
CA PHE A 274 19.83 -11.76 -16.22
C PHE A 274 18.58 -10.86 -16.13
N GLU A 275 17.78 -11.07 -15.09
CA GLU A 275 16.62 -10.22 -14.76
C GLU A 275 16.70 -9.72 -13.31
N CYS A 276 16.35 -8.44 -13.11
CA CYS A 276 16.25 -7.84 -11.78
C CYS A 276 14.83 -7.91 -11.23
N SER A 277 14.68 -8.11 -9.92
CA SER A 277 13.38 -8.03 -9.22
C SER A 277 13.49 -7.29 -7.89
N CYS A 278 12.35 -6.79 -7.40
CA CYS A 278 12.27 -5.94 -6.22
C CYS A 278 11.65 -6.65 -5.00
N GLN A 279 11.98 -6.16 -3.82
CA GLN A 279 11.27 -6.52 -2.58
C GLN A 279 9.80 -6.05 -2.63
N LYS A 280 8.93 -6.66 -1.81
CA LYS A 280 7.52 -6.24 -1.71
C LYS A 280 7.42 -4.76 -1.30
N GLY A 281 6.36 -4.08 -1.75
CA GLY A 281 6.19 -2.64 -1.61
C GLY A 281 7.12 -1.79 -2.49
N HIS A 282 7.94 -2.40 -3.37
CA HIS A 282 8.81 -1.68 -4.30
C HIS A 282 8.60 -2.16 -5.75
N LYS A 283 8.58 -1.20 -6.69
CA LYS A 283 8.42 -1.43 -8.14
C LYS A 283 9.76 -1.27 -8.87
N LEU A 284 9.98 -2.05 -9.93
CA LEU A 284 11.16 -1.92 -10.78
C LEU A 284 11.00 -0.74 -11.76
N LEU A 285 12.00 0.13 -11.86
CA LEU A 285 12.00 1.30 -12.74
C LEU A 285 12.30 0.94 -14.20
N THR A 286 12.07 1.89 -15.12
CA THR A 286 12.26 1.71 -16.57
C THR A 286 13.72 1.55 -17.05
N ASN A 287 14.67 1.50 -16.11
CA ASN A 287 16.05 1.07 -16.34
C ASN A 287 16.26 -0.45 -16.09
N GLU A 288 15.20 -1.17 -15.72
CA GLU A 288 15.17 -2.62 -15.48
C GLU A 288 16.15 -3.07 -14.38
N ARG A 289 16.52 -2.16 -13.46
CA ARG A 289 17.57 -2.36 -12.44
C ARG A 289 17.27 -1.77 -11.07
N THR A 290 16.76 -0.54 -11.01
CA THR A 290 16.54 0.22 -9.76
C THR A 290 15.12 0.02 -9.24
N CYS A 291 14.98 -0.16 -7.94
CA CYS A 291 13.69 -0.29 -7.28
C CYS A 291 13.26 1.07 -6.69
N GLN A 292 11.98 1.40 -6.82
CA GLN A 292 11.39 2.57 -6.18
C GLN A 292 10.26 2.13 -5.27
N ASP A 293 10.17 2.76 -4.10
CA ASP A 293 9.04 2.66 -3.18
C ASP A 293 7.68 2.88 -3.88
N ILE A 294 6.67 2.10 -3.48
CA ILE A 294 5.29 2.25 -3.95
C ILE A 294 4.53 3.10 -2.93
N ASP A 295 4.60 4.42 -3.09
CA ASP A 295 3.86 5.35 -2.24
C ASP A 295 2.34 5.00 -2.25
N GLU A 296 1.85 4.41 -1.16
CA GLU A 296 0.46 3.97 -0.98
C GLU A 296 -0.43 5.07 -0.39
N CYS A 297 0.15 6.10 0.23
CA CYS A 297 -0.60 7.23 0.80
C CYS A 297 -0.97 8.31 -0.21
N SER A 298 -0.31 8.35 -1.37
CA SER A 298 -0.62 9.23 -2.51
C SER A 298 -1.88 8.82 -3.30
N PHE A 299 -2.64 7.84 -2.80
CA PHE A 299 -3.94 7.43 -3.33
C PHE A 299 -5.09 7.95 -2.46
N GLU A 300 -6.20 8.32 -3.09
CA GLU A 300 -7.44 8.61 -2.38
C GLU A 300 -8.03 7.33 -1.77
N ARG A 301 -8.34 7.37 -0.46
CA ARG A 301 -8.95 6.27 0.34
C ARG A 301 -8.07 5.03 0.61
N THR A 302 -6.75 5.18 0.77
CA THR A 302 -5.92 4.07 1.33
C THR A 302 -6.21 3.81 2.81
N CYS A 303 -6.45 4.87 3.59
CA CYS A 303 -6.92 4.81 4.97
C CYS A 303 -8.21 5.63 5.09
N ASP A 304 -9.07 5.31 6.07
CA ASP A 304 -10.25 6.13 6.39
C ASP A 304 -9.87 7.53 6.91
N HIS A 305 -8.72 7.64 7.58
CA HIS A 305 -8.24 8.86 8.25
C HIS A 305 -6.85 9.31 7.76
N ILE A 306 -5.79 9.05 8.53
CA ILE A 306 -4.43 9.51 8.23
C ILE A 306 -3.62 8.34 7.68
N CYS A 307 -2.82 8.58 6.65
CA CYS A 307 -1.90 7.60 6.07
C CYS A 307 -0.46 8.13 6.20
N ILE A 308 0.46 7.27 6.64
CA ILE A 308 1.89 7.55 6.74
C ILE A 308 2.65 6.52 5.88
N ASN A 309 3.47 7.01 4.94
CA ASN A 309 4.20 6.17 4.00
C ASN A 309 5.62 5.88 4.49
N TYR A 310 6.05 4.63 4.40
CA TYR A 310 7.39 4.14 4.73
C TYR A 310 7.96 3.33 3.55
N PRO A 311 9.29 3.17 3.42
CA PRO A 311 9.87 2.37 2.35
C PRO A 311 9.34 0.92 2.37
N GLY A 312 8.53 0.57 1.38
CA GLY A 312 7.90 -0.74 1.19
C GLY A 312 6.66 -1.04 2.02
N SER A 313 6.07 -0.04 2.72
CA SER A 313 4.85 -0.23 3.52
C SER A 313 4.21 1.09 3.98
N PHE A 314 2.95 1.05 4.42
CA PHE A 314 2.23 2.20 4.98
C PHE A 314 1.58 1.88 6.33
N GLU A 315 1.34 2.92 7.13
CA GLU A 315 0.60 2.86 8.39
C GLU A 315 -0.64 3.76 8.32
N CYS A 316 -1.79 3.23 8.74
CA CYS A 316 -3.02 4.00 8.90
C CYS A 316 -3.22 4.42 10.35
N VAL A 317 -3.36 5.72 10.60
CA VAL A 317 -3.55 6.30 11.92
C VAL A 317 -4.93 6.95 12.02
N CYS A 318 -5.68 6.59 13.06
CA CYS A 318 -7.02 7.11 13.31
C CYS A 318 -6.99 8.42 14.11
N HIS A 319 -7.99 9.27 13.89
CA HIS A 319 -8.24 10.43 14.75
C HIS A 319 -8.58 10.00 16.18
N LYS A 320 -8.33 10.87 17.17
CA LYS A 320 -8.72 10.64 18.56
C LYS A 320 -10.24 10.39 18.64
N GLY A 321 -10.65 9.39 19.41
CA GLY A 321 -12.05 8.90 19.48
C GLY A 321 -12.34 7.74 18.51
N TYR A 322 -11.37 7.36 17.66
CA TYR A 322 -11.51 6.26 16.71
C TYR A 322 -10.37 5.24 16.89
N SER A 323 -10.67 3.96 16.71
CA SER A 323 -9.72 2.86 16.75
C SER A 323 -9.54 2.22 15.37
N LEU A 324 -8.32 1.77 15.08
CA LEU A 324 -8.02 1.04 13.84
C LEU A 324 -8.55 -0.40 13.95
N TYR A 325 -9.28 -0.85 12.94
CA TYR A 325 -9.69 -2.25 12.77
C TYR A 325 -9.35 -2.73 11.37
N GLY A 326 -9.02 -4.02 11.24
CA GLY A 326 -8.32 -4.52 10.04
C GLY A 326 -6.94 -3.87 9.91
N LEU A 327 -6.68 -3.22 8.77
CA LEU A 327 -5.42 -2.51 8.48
C LEU A 327 -5.60 -1.05 8.06
N THR A 328 -6.81 -0.67 7.62
CA THR A 328 -7.08 0.59 6.90
C THR A 328 -8.22 1.41 7.49
N HIS A 329 -9.07 0.80 8.32
CA HIS A 329 -10.36 1.35 8.69
C HIS A 329 -10.41 1.87 10.12
N CYS A 330 -11.09 2.99 10.32
CA CYS A 330 -11.17 3.69 11.60
C CYS A 330 -12.61 3.70 12.11
N GLY A 331 -12.88 2.84 13.10
CA GLY A 331 -14.19 2.72 13.73
C GLY A 331 -14.32 3.67 14.91
N ASP A 332 -15.54 4.13 15.16
CA ASP A 332 -15.89 4.92 16.34
C ASP A 332 -15.67 4.10 17.63
N ILE A 333 -15.01 4.65 18.64
CA ILE A 333 -14.84 3.98 19.93
C ILE A 333 -16.07 4.30 20.79
N ASP A 334 -16.97 3.33 20.98
CA ASP A 334 -18.06 3.46 21.94
C ASP A 334 -17.54 3.41 23.38
N GLU A 335 -17.18 4.59 23.87
CA GLU A 335 -16.67 4.82 25.22
C GLU A 335 -17.75 4.55 26.28
N CYS A 336 -19.04 4.53 25.93
CA CYS A 336 -20.12 4.21 26.87
C CYS A 336 -20.12 2.73 27.28
N SER A 337 -19.73 1.81 26.40
CA SER A 337 -19.52 0.41 26.78
C SER A 337 -18.28 0.20 27.66
N ILE A 338 -17.33 1.15 27.65
CA ILE A 338 -16.18 1.18 28.58
C ILE A 338 -16.63 1.76 29.93
N ASN A 339 -17.24 0.91 30.76
CA ASN A 339 -17.68 1.27 32.12
C ASN A 339 -18.58 2.53 32.18
N ASN A 340 -19.63 2.58 31.35
CA ASN A 340 -20.58 3.71 31.25
C ASN A 340 -19.90 5.05 30.88
N GLY A 341 -18.79 5.05 30.14
CA GLY A 341 -17.99 6.25 29.87
C GLY A 341 -17.36 6.90 31.11
N SER A 342 -17.41 6.21 32.27
CA SER A 342 -17.18 6.81 33.58
C SER A 342 -18.19 7.95 33.92
N CYS A 343 -19.38 7.94 33.31
CA CYS A 343 -20.50 8.82 33.67
C CYS A 343 -21.18 8.34 34.97
N GLU A 344 -21.64 9.27 35.81
CA GLU A 344 -22.31 8.95 37.08
C GLU A 344 -23.67 8.25 36.88
N TYR A 345 -24.47 8.73 35.92
CA TYR A 345 -25.82 8.23 35.66
C TYR A 345 -25.94 7.51 34.32
N GLY A 346 -25.94 8.24 33.19
CA GLY A 346 -26.02 7.65 31.86
C GLY A 346 -24.99 8.24 30.89
N CYS A 347 -24.68 7.48 29.85
CA CYS A 347 -23.76 7.84 28.78
C CYS A 347 -24.45 7.73 27.41
N LEU A 348 -24.18 8.67 26.51
CA LEU A 348 -24.61 8.65 25.11
C LEU A 348 -23.38 8.73 24.20
N ASN A 349 -23.19 7.71 23.36
CA ASN A 349 -22.09 7.68 22.40
C ASN A 349 -22.38 8.54 21.17
N THR A 350 -21.36 9.19 20.61
CA THR A 350 -21.41 10.02 19.40
C THR A 350 -20.13 9.83 18.57
N LEU A 351 -20.15 10.17 17.29
CA LEU A 351 -19.02 9.87 16.39
C LEU A 351 -17.72 10.62 16.79
N GLY A 352 -16.83 9.91 17.48
CA GLY A 352 -15.54 10.35 18.00
C GLY A 352 -15.57 10.90 19.44
N SER A 353 -16.68 10.77 20.18
CA SER A 353 -16.80 11.24 21.57
C SER A 353 -18.10 10.79 22.25
N TYR A 354 -18.23 10.95 23.57
CA TYR A 354 -19.47 10.69 24.32
C TYR A 354 -19.92 11.89 25.16
N GLU A 355 -21.21 11.93 25.48
CA GLU A 355 -21.81 12.89 26.40
C GLU A 355 -22.51 12.18 27.57
N CYS A 356 -22.21 12.58 28.80
CA CYS A 356 -22.88 12.08 29.99
C CYS A 356 -24.22 12.81 30.22
N VAL A 357 -25.26 12.07 30.59
CA VAL A 357 -26.60 12.59 30.90
C VAL A 357 -26.94 12.44 32.39
N CYS A 358 -27.64 13.43 32.93
CA CYS A 358 -28.05 13.49 34.34
C CYS A 358 -29.56 13.29 34.53
N PRO A 359 -30.00 12.80 35.70
CA PRO A 359 -31.42 12.62 36.01
C PRO A 359 -32.15 13.98 36.16
N PRO A 360 -33.49 14.01 36.02
CA PRO A 360 -34.28 15.24 36.12
C PRO A 360 -34.01 16.02 37.42
N GLY A 361 -33.81 17.33 37.29
CA GLY A 361 -33.49 18.21 38.43
C GLY A 361 -32.00 18.28 38.81
N HIS A 362 -31.13 17.52 38.14
CA HIS A 362 -29.67 17.63 38.26
C HIS A 362 -29.08 18.31 37.01
N LYS A 363 -27.83 18.76 37.12
CA LYS A 363 -27.04 19.33 36.02
C LYS A 363 -25.66 18.68 35.99
N LEU A 364 -25.12 18.55 34.78
CA LEU A 364 -23.78 18.04 34.58
C LEU A 364 -22.75 18.99 35.21
N HIS A 365 -21.81 18.43 35.95
CA HIS A 365 -20.76 19.13 36.67
C HIS A 365 -19.67 19.69 35.73
N TRP A 366 -18.76 20.54 36.21
CA TRP A 366 -17.71 21.16 35.38
C TRP A 366 -16.80 20.12 34.70
N ASN A 367 -16.64 18.94 35.33
CA ASN A 367 -15.86 17.81 34.82
C ASN A 367 -16.58 16.99 33.72
N LYS A 368 -17.82 17.37 33.35
CA LYS A 368 -18.67 16.72 32.34
C LYS A 368 -19.07 15.27 32.60
N LYS A 369 -18.89 14.73 33.81
CA LYS A 369 -19.20 13.31 34.11
C LYS A 369 -20.06 13.08 35.34
N ASP A 370 -19.94 13.95 36.34
CA ASP A 370 -20.74 13.91 37.56
C ASP A 370 -22.00 14.79 37.46
N CYS A 371 -23.00 14.54 38.30
CA CYS A 371 -24.30 15.17 38.29
C CYS A 371 -24.59 15.89 39.61
N VAL A 372 -24.46 17.21 39.63
CA VAL A 372 -24.79 18.03 40.81
C VAL A 372 -26.26 18.43 40.82
N GLU A 373 -26.86 18.61 42.01
CA GLU A 373 -28.22 19.16 42.12
C GLU A 373 -28.30 20.50 41.39
N ALA A 374 -29.31 20.68 40.52
CA ALA A 374 -29.52 21.96 39.86
C ALA A 374 -30.06 22.95 40.89
N VAL A 375 -29.19 23.82 41.41
CA VAL A 375 -29.46 24.76 42.51
C VAL A 375 -30.84 25.42 42.37
N LYS A 376 -31.81 24.88 43.09
CA LYS A 376 -33.09 25.55 43.36
C LYS A 376 -32.75 26.79 44.17
N CYS A 377 -33.20 27.96 43.72
CA CYS A 377 -32.94 29.20 44.44
C CYS A 377 -33.43 29.06 45.89
N LEU A 378 -32.49 29.13 46.84
CA LEU A 378 -32.77 28.94 48.26
C LEU A 378 -33.94 29.84 48.69
N PRO A 379 -34.93 29.33 49.45
CA PRO A 379 -36.18 30.03 49.76
C PRO A 379 -35.99 31.12 50.84
N ASN A 380 -35.08 32.08 50.59
CA ASN A 380 -34.80 33.23 51.45
C ASN A 380 -34.35 34.47 50.65
N GLY A 381 -35.24 34.93 49.75
CA GLY A 381 -35.61 36.35 49.74
C GLY A 381 -34.60 37.39 49.26
N LYS A 382 -33.73 37.10 48.27
CA LYS A 382 -33.05 38.14 47.48
C LYS A 382 -33.27 37.90 45.97
N PRO A 383 -33.79 38.87 45.20
CA PRO A 383 -34.06 38.69 43.79
C PRO A 383 -32.76 38.62 42.97
N ALA A 384 -32.75 37.77 41.94
CA ALA A 384 -31.68 37.74 40.95
C ALA A 384 -31.55 39.11 40.25
N PRO A 385 -30.33 39.60 39.98
CA PRO A 385 -30.13 40.93 39.42
C PRO A 385 -30.58 40.96 37.95
N ARG A 386 -31.55 41.83 37.64
CA ARG A 386 -32.11 42.02 36.29
C ARG A 386 -31.39 43.16 35.55
N ALA A 387 -31.37 43.10 34.23
CA ALA A 387 -30.91 44.20 33.39
C ALA A 387 -31.98 45.29 33.28
N GLN A 388 -31.55 46.55 33.10
CA GLN A 388 -32.42 47.73 33.15
C GLN A 388 -32.15 48.63 31.94
N LEU A 389 -33.19 48.86 31.13
CA LEU A 389 -33.14 49.74 29.98
C LEU A 389 -33.78 51.09 30.35
N SER A 390 -32.93 52.12 30.48
CA SER A 390 -33.35 53.49 30.71
C SER A 390 -33.30 54.30 29.40
N CYS A 391 -34.25 55.23 29.23
CA CYS A 391 -34.33 56.12 28.07
C CYS A 391 -34.84 57.50 28.51
N ILE A 392 -33.94 58.47 28.61
CA ILE A 392 -34.22 59.84 29.02
C ILE A 392 -34.27 60.79 27.81
N LYS A 393 -35.06 61.87 27.95
CA LYS A 393 -35.30 62.84 26.87
C LYS A 393 -34.86 64.24 27.31
N THR A 394 -33.62 64.59 27.01
CA THR A 394 -33.03 65.90 27.33
C THR A 394 -33.10 66.84 26.13
N GLY A 395 -32.92 68.15 26.36
CA GLY A 395 -33.14 69.20 25.35
C GLY A 395 -32.26 69.14 24.08
N GLY A 396 -31.34 68.19 23.98
CA GLY A 396 -30.52 67.93 22.78
C GLY A 396 -30.71 66.54 22.14
N GLY A 397 -31.51 65.64 22.71
CA GLY A 397 -31.62 64.28 22.17
C GLY A 397 -32.47 63.29 22.98
N ASP A 398 -32.79 62.18 22.33
CA ASP A 398 -33.36 60.99 22.98
C ASP A 398 -32.17 60.07 23.33
N VAL A 399 -31.83 59.94 24.62
CA VAL A 399 -30.62 59.24 25.11
C VAL A 399 -31.05 57.97 25.83
N CYS A 400 -30.53 56.81 25.44
CA CYS A 400 -30.86 55.53 26.07
C CYS A 400 -29.58 54.81 26.54
N SER A 401 -29.72 54.08 27.65
CA SER A 401 -28.65 53.26 28.21
C SER A 401 -29.18 51.94 28.74
N LEU A 402 -28.45 50.86 28.49
CA LEU A 402 -28.71 49.55 29.09
C LEU A 402 -27.68 49.31 30.20
N SER A 403 -28.13 49.12 31.44
CA SER A 403 -27.29 48.67 32.55
C SER A 403 -27.45 47.16 32.78
N CYS A 404 -26.32 46.48 32.92
CA CYS A 404 -26.24 45.05 33.25
C CYS A 404 -25.45 44.83 34.55
N PRO A 405 -25.84 43.85 35.38
CA PRO A 405 -25.10 43.51 36.60
C PRO A 405 -23.77 42.81 36.29
N SER A 406 -22.85 42.83 37.26
CA SER A 406 -21.47 42.33 37.13
C SER A 406 -21.33 40.83 36.88
N ASN A 407 -22.41 40.05 36.98
CA ASN A 407 -22.46 38.61 36.69
C ASN A 407 -23.09 38.27 35.33
N ALA A 408 -23.29 39.25 34.43
CA ALA A 408 -23.82 39.02 33.09
C ALA A 408 -22.72 38.63 32.08
N LEU A 409 -22.80 37.41 31.54
CA LEU A 409 -21.86 36.88 30.54
C LEU A 409 -22.07 37.49 29.14
N PHE A 410 -20.99 37.75 28.41
CA PHE A 410 -21.01 38.36 27.07
C PHE A 410 -20.67 37.33 25.98
N LEU A 411 -21.63 36.47 25.64
CA LEU A 411 -21.42 35.39 24.66
C LEU A 411 -21.45 35.90 23.21
N ALA A 412 -20.28 35.88 22.55
CA ALA A 412 -20.17 36.12 21.12
C ALA A 412 -20.37 34.81 20.32
N LEU A 413 -21.44 34.79 19.51
CA LEU A 413 -21.77 33.84 18.43
C LEU A 413 -22.47 32.51 18.81
N TYR A 414 -23.77 32.49 18.49
CA TYR A 414 -24.66 31.34 18.19
C TYR A 414 -24.94 30.25 19.24
N PHE A 415 -26.23 29.97 19.42
CA PHE A 415 -26.80 28.68 19.01
C PHE A 415 -28.25 28.88 18.51
N VAL A 416 -28.86 27.83 17.95
CA VAL A 416 -30.26 27.78 17.48
C VAL A 416 -31.00 26.72 18.31
N VAL A 417 -32.25 27.00 18.68
CA VAL A 417 -33.16 26.01 19.29
C VAL A 417 -34.25 25.69 18.28
N PHE A 418 -34.46 24.41 18.00
CA PHE A 418 -35.55 23.94 17.14
C PHE A 418 -36.91 24.10 17.83
N HIS A 419 -37.94 24.36 17.03
CA HIS A 419 -39.33 24.06 17.37
C HIS A 419 -39.70 22.83 16.55
N ASP A 420 -40.26 21.80 17.19
CA ASP A 420 -40.92 20.70 16.51
C ASP A 420 -42.37 20.57 16.95
N TYR A 421 -43.20 20.03 16.06
CA TYR A 421 -44.65 20.20 16.11
C TYR A 421 -45.36 18.97 15.51
N TYR A 422 -45.97 18.16 16.39
CA TYR A 422 -47.04 17.17 16.10
C TYR A 422 -46.61 15.90 15.34
N PRO A 423 -47.44 14.83 15.26
CA PRO A 423 -48.76 14.60 15.91
C PRO A 423 -48.85 13.32 16.79
N ASN A 424 -49.96 13.19 17.54
CA ASN A 424 -50.36 11.94 18.20
C ASN A 424 -51.06 10.96 17.25
N HIS A 425 -51.04 9.66 17.60
CA HIS A 425 -52.12 8.71 17.33
C HIS A 425 -52.30 7.77 18.55
N ALA A 426 -53.49 7.14 18.66
CA ALA A 426 -53.90 6.28 19.79
C ALA A 426 -53.26 4.86 19.71
N SER A 427 -53.32 3.97 20.72
CA SER A 427 -54.04 3.92 22.02
C SER A 427 -53.19 3.13 23.06
N GLU A 428 -53.58 2.67 24.27
CA GLU A 428 -54.69 2.74 25.28
C GLU A 428 -54.10 2.14 26.60
N SER A 429 -54.59 2.25 27.85
CA SER A 429 -55.78 2.85 28.48
C SER A 429 -55.50 3.11 30.00
N GLU A 430 -56.54 3.08 30.84
CA GLU A 430 -56.64 2.84 32.32
C GLU A 430 -55.35 2.56 33.14
N THR A 431 -55.10 3.16 34.33
CA THR A 431 -55.98 3.83 35.32
C THR A 431 -55.30 5.01 36.06
N LEU A 432 -56.10 5.88 36.70
CA LEU A 432 -55.64 7.01 37.56
C LEU A 432 -55.83 6.71 39.06
N PRO A 433 -55.12 7.43 39.95
CA PRO A 433 -55.82 8.50 40.68
C PRO A 433 -55.04 9.82 40.91
N ILE A 434 -55.82 10.92 40.91
CA ILE A 434 -55.55 12.23 41.54
C ILE A 434 -54.40 13.09 40.94
N SER A 435 -54.79 14.17 40.27
CA SER A 435 -53.93 15.24 39.75
C SER A 435 -53.85 16.44 40.70
N CYS A 436 -52.65 16.99 40.92
CA CYS A 436 -52.50 18.41 41.29
C CYS A 436 -52.52 19.29 40.01
N PRO A 437 -52.91 20.57 40.08
CA PRO A 437 -52.94 21.45 38.91
C PRO A 437 -51.53 21.78 38.40
N SER A 438 -51.37 21.91 37.08
CA SER A 438 -50.15 22.49 36.49
C SER A 438 -50.15 24.01 36.65
N GLU A 439 -49.08 24.57 37.22
CA GLU A 439 -48.82 26.02 37.21
C GLU A 439 -48.54 26.48 35.77
N THR A 440 -49.50 27.17 35.15
CA THR A 440 -49.34 27.72 33.80
C THR A 440 -48.53 29.01 33.83
N LEU A 441 -47.20 28.90 33.90
CA LEU A 441 -46.28 30.02 33.73
C LEU A 441 -46.61 30.81 32.44
N ALA A 442 -46.86 32.11 32.59
CA ALA A 442 -47.25 32.97 31.48
C ALA A 442 -46.10 33.17 30.47
N GLN A 443 -46.41 33.13 29.18
CA GLN A 443 -45.39 33.26 28.12
C GLN A 443 -44.68 34.63 28.15
N PRO A 444 -43.33 34.68 28.09
CA PRO A 444 -42.58 35.93 28.17
C PRO A 444 -42.74 36.79 26.90
N VAL A 445 -42.77 38.11 27.07
CA VAL A 445 -43.02 39.06 25.98
C VAL A 445 -41.72 39.36 25.23
N LYS A 446 -41.51 38.68 24.10
CA LYS A 446 -40.36 38.84 23.19
C LYS A 446 -40.57 40.01 22.21
N GLN A 447 -39.62 40.95 22.15
CA GLN A 447 -39.67 42.09 21.22
C GLN A 447 -38.29 42.36 20.58
N LYS A 448 -38.15 41.97 19.31
CA LYS A 448 -36.95 42.21 18.49
C LYS A 448 -36.93 43.63 17.91
N ALA A 449 -35.76 44.27 17.86
CA ALA A 449 -35.51 45.52 17.16
C ALA A 449 -34.20 45.44 16.34
N ARG A 450 -34.25 45.82 15.05
CA ARG A 450 -33.09 45.77 14.16
C ARG A 450 -32.79 47.14 13.56
N PHE A 451 -31.51 47.47 13.52
CA PHE A 451 -30.96 48.77 13.16
C PHE A 451 -29.92 48.64 12.06
N LYS A 452 -29.61 49.76 11.41
CA LYS A 452 -28.67 49.83 10.27
C LYS A 452 -27.96 51.18 10.26
N ILE A 453 -26.74 51.20 10.76
CA ILE A 453 -25.89 52.38 10.79
C ILE A 453 -25.00 52.36 9.54
N LYS A 454 -25.07 53.42 8.74
CA LYS A 454 -24.24 53.60 7.54
C LYS A 454 -22.94 54.30 7.91
N ASP A 455 -21.84 53.89 7.28
CA ASP A 455 -20.52 54.53 7.41
C ASP A 455 -20.00 54.54 8.88
N ALA A 456 -20.24 53.44 9.61
CA ALA A 456 -19.79 53.19 10.99
C ALA A 456 -19.43 51.71 11.19
N LYS A 457 -18.38 51.44 11.99
CA LYS A 457 -17.91 50.10 12.41
C LYS A 457 -18.43 49.81 13.83
N CYS A 458 -18.76 48.57 14.14
CA CYS A 458 -19.08 48.19 15.52
C CYS A 458 -17.80 48.05 16.35
N HIS A 459 -17.74 48.75 17.48
CA HIS A 459 -16.56 48.80 18.35
C HIS A 459 -16.99 49.37 19.72
N LEU A 460 -16.67 48.66 20.80
CA LEU A 460 -17.03 49.06 22.17
C LEU A 460 -15.86 49.82 22.79
N ARG A 461 -16.01 51.12 23.09
CA ARG A 461 -14.98 51.91 23.80
C ARG A 461 -15.52 52.57 25.06
N PRO A 462 -14.73 52.64 26.15
CA PRO A 462 -15.04 53.46 27.32
C PRO A 462 -15.31 54.92 26.93
N ARG A 463 -16.32 55.53 27.54
CA ARG A 463 -16.84 56.84 27.15
C ARG A 463 -16.12 57.99 27.87
N ASN A 464 -15.12 58.58 27.21
CA ASN A 464 -14.41 59.76 27.73
C ASN A 464 -15.34 60.95 27.99
N LYS A 465 -15.29 61.50 29.21
CA LYS A 465 -16.24 62.52 29.71
C LYS A 465 -16.01 63.94 29.15
N GLU A 466 -14.89 64.24 28.52
CA GLU A 466 -14.42 65.63 28.33
C GLU A 466 -15.12 66.45 27.24
N LYS A 467 -15.92 65.84 26.34
CA LYS A 467 -16.47 66.55 25.15
C LYS A 467 -17.90 67.08 25.26
N HIS A 468 -18.48 67.15 26.45
CA HIS A 468 -19.66 67.99 26.73
C HIS A 468 -19.55 68.69 28.08
N ARG A 469 -18.89 69.85 28.08
CA ARG A 469 -18.91 70.81 29.19
C ARG A 469 -20.21 71.63 29.16
N GLU A 470 -20.62 72.13 30.32
CA GLU A 470 -21.98 72.63 30.57
C GLU A 470 -22.36 73.91 29.82
N MET A 471 -23.68 74.15 29.71
CA MET A 471 -24.25 75.49 29.66
C MET A 471 -25.48 75.51 30.58
N GLY A 472 -25.52 76.44 31.54
CA GLY A 472 -26.26 76.26 32.79
C GLY A 472 -27.67 76.86 32.88
N LYS A 473 -28.44 76.28 33.81
CA LYS A 473 -29.60 76.82 34.56
C LYS A 473 -30.36 78.04 34.00
N GLN A 474 -31.64 77.85 33.73
CA GLN A 474 -32.73 78.54 34.46
C GLN A 474 -34.00 77.66 34.41
N GLY A 475 -34.92 77.83 35.35
CA GLY A 475 -36.05 76.92 35.57
C GLY A 475 -37.43 77.57 35.38
N LEU A 476 -38.35 76.83 34.78
CA LEU A 476 -39.80 77.06 34.81
C LEU A 476 -40.53 75.73 34.99
N GLN A 477 -41.70 75.76 35.63
CA GLN A 477 -42.58 74.59 35.81
C GLN A 477 -43.36 74.29 34.53
N ALA A 478 -43.47 73.01 34.14
CA ALA A 478 -44.51 72.54 33.21
C ALA A 478 -44.73 71.02 33.31
N GLY A 479 -46.00 70.60 33.39
CA GLY A 479 -46.49 69.33 32.83
C GLY A 479 -46.04 68.02 33.49
N GLN A 480 -46.80 67.54 34.46
CA GLN A 480 -46.79 66.13 34.86
C GLN A 480 -47.38 65.27 33.72
N PHE A 481 -46.72 64.18 33.31
CA PHE A 481 -47.26 63.19 32.36
C PHE A 481 -46.88 61.77 32.81
N PRO A 482 -47.84 60.86 33.06
CA PRO A 482 -47.55 59.58 33.70
C PRO A 482 -47.13 58.49 32.69
N CYS A 483 -45.84 58.49 32.28
CA CYS A 483 -45.08 57.31 31.84
C CYS A 483 -43.65 57.73 31.39
N THR A 484 -42.81 58.13 32.36
CA THR A 484 -41.36 57.94 32.25
C THR A 484 -40.92 56.81 33.19
N ASP A 485 -39.65 56.46 33.10
CA ASP A 485 -38.87 55.65 34.04
C ASP A 485 -38.86 54.13 33.76
N ASP A 486 -37.64 53.69 33.41
CA ASP A 486 -37.00 52.37 33.45
C ASP A 486 -37.81 51.08 33.23
N CYS A 487 -37.49 50.39 32.12
CA CYS A 487 -37.95 49.03 31.85
C CYS A 487 -36.94 48.00 32.37
N GLN A 488 -37.33 47.20 33.36
CA GLN A 488 -36.61 45.97 33.71
C GLN A 488 -36.80 44.91 32.62
N VAL A 489 -35.73 44.23 32.23
CA VAL A 489 -35.72 43.18 31.21
C VAL A 489 -34.97 41.96 31.73
N THR A 490 -35.50 40.76 31.46
CA THR A 490 -34.96 39.51 32.00
C THR A 490 -33.91 38.89 31.10
N PHE A 491 -34.02 39.08 29.78
CA PHE A 491 -32.99 38.66 28.83
C PHE A 491 -32.82 39.69 27.70
N VAL A 492 -31.56 39.92 27.30
CA VAL A 492 -31.19 40.89 26.25
C VAL A 492 -30.09 40.32 25.36
N ASN A 493 -30.40 40.16 24.07
CA ASN A 493 -29.46 39.69 23.06
C ASN A 493 -29.08 40.85 22.11
N LEU A 494 -27.79 41.23 22.13
CA LEU A 494 -27.22 42.34 21.37
C LEU A 494 -26.20 41.84 20.34
N LYS A 495 -26.66 41.60 19.11
CA LYS A 495 -25.82 41.17 17.97
C LYS A 495 -25.44 42.35 17.07
N CYS A 496 -24.18 42.44 16.66
CA CYS A 496 -23.66 43.56 15.87
C CYS A 496 -22.91 43.12 14.60
N ASP A 497 -23.60 43.11 13.45
CA ASP A 497 -23.08 42.57 12.19
C ASP A 497 -22.50 43.68 11.28
N SER A 498 -21.17 43.82 11.21
CA SER A 498 -20.48 44.74 10.28
C SER A 498 -20.35 44.11 8.89
N SER A 499 -20.81 44.78 7.82
CA SER A 499 -20.89 44.19 6.47
C SER A 499 -20.28 45.05 5.36
N LYS A 500 -19.35 44.45 4.59
CA LYS A 500 -18.68 45.05 3.41
C LYS A 500 -19.39 44.64 2.11
N LYS A 501 -20.24 45.51 1.53
CA LYS A 501 -20.87 45.24 0.22
C LYS A 501 -20.05 45.84 -0.94
N ARG A 502 -19.25 45.01 -1.62
CA ARG A 502 -18.74 45.33 -2.98
C ARG A 502 -19.89 45.31 -4.00
N ARG A 503 -20.10 46.42 -4.72
CA ARG A 503 -20.75 46.38 -6.04
C ARG A 503 -19.70 46.00 -7.08
N ARG A 504 -20.01 45.08 -8.00
CA ARG A 504 -19.20 44.91 -9.23
C ARG A 504 -19.36 46.19 -10.07
N GLY A 505 -18.27 46.69 -10.65
CA GLY A 505 -18.36 47.64 -11.79
C GLY A 505 -18.11 49.14 -11.58
N ARG A 506 -17.32 49.60 -10.58
CA ARG A 506 -16.47 50.84 -10.68
C ARG A 506 -15.63 51.06 -9.40
N LYS A 507 -14.49 51.76 -9.52
CA LYS A 507 -13.66 52.17 -8.36
C LYS A 507 -14.36 53.30 -7.59
N SER A 508 -14.88 52.97 -6.40
CA SER A 508 -15.38 53.92 -5.40
C SER A 508 -15.19 53.32 -4.00
N PRO A 509 -14.91 54.11 -2.95
CA PRO A 509 -14.58 53.57 -1.62
C PRO A 509 -15.72 52.70 -1.06
N SER A 510 -15.34 51.58 -0.44
CA SER A 510 -16.28 50.61 0.11
C SER A 510 -16.97 51.13 1.36
N LYS A 511 -18.22 51.56 1.22
CA LYS A 511 -19.06 51.97 2.35
C LYS A 511 -19.46 50.76 3.20
N GLU A 512 -18.94 50.72 4.42
CA GLU A 512 -19.32 49.72 5.43
C GLU A 512 -20.67 50.04 6.05
N VAL A 513 -21.40 49.00 6.42
CA VAL A 513 -22.70 49.12 7.07
C VAL A 513 -22.80 48.12 8.22
N SER A 514 -22.95 48.65 9.44
CA SER A 514 -23.14 47.87 10.66
C SER A 514 -24.63 47.71 10.97
N HIS A 515 -25.07 46.50 11.28
CA HIS A 515 -26.43 46.19 11.68
C HIS A 515 -26.45 45.78 13.15
N ILE A 516 -26.94 46.68 14.02
CA ILE A 516 -27.18 46.34 15.43
C ILE A 516 -28.56 45.68 15.51
N THR A 517 -28.64 44.50 16.09
CA THR A 517 -29.88 43.79 16.37
C THR A 517 -29.97 43.63 17.88
N ALA A 518 -30.96 44.27 18.50
CA ALA A 518 -31.22 44.21 19.93
C ALA A 518 -32.56 43.51 20.15
N GLU A 519 -32.54 42.39 20.84
CA GLU A 519 -33.71 41.59 21.17
C GLU A 519 -33.91 41.57 22.67
N PHE A 520 -35.09 41.98 23.10
CA PHE A 520 -35.43 42.13 24.51
C PHE A 520 -36.57 41.17 24.85
N GLU A 521 -36.45 40.52 25.99
CA GLU A 521 -37.42 39.60 26.53
C GLU A 521 -37.69 39.94 28.00
N MET A 522 -38.96 39.85 28.38
CA MET A 522 -39.47 40.24 29.68
C MET A 522 -40.47 39.20 30.18
N GLU A 523 -40.13 38.56 31.30
CA GLU A 523 -41.04 37.72 32.07
C GLU A 523 -41.95 38.59 32.93
N MET A 524 -43.22 38.20 33.06
CA MET A 524 -44.16 38.81 34.01
C MET A 524 -44.11 38.07 35.36
N LYS A 525 -44.29 38.80 36.46
CA LYS A 525 -44.64 38.19 37.75
C LYS A 525 -46.14 37.98 37.81
N GLU A 526 -46.57 36.89 38.44
CA GLU A 526 -47.99 36.49 38.50
C GLU A 526 -48.89 37.51 39.19
N GLU A 527 -48.37 38.25 40.18
CA GLU A 527 -49.09 39.31 40.90
C GLU A 527 -49.58 40.47 40.00
N GLU A 528 -48.98 40.68 38.82
CA GLU A 528 -49.43 41.68 37.84
C GLU A 528 -50.28 41.09 36.70
N ALA A 529 -50.55 39.78 36.70
CA ALA A 529 -51.16 39.06 35.57
C ALA A 529 -52.72 39.13 35.53
N SER A 530 -53.36 39.77 36.50
CA SER A 530 -54.82 39.70 36.74
C SER A 530 -55.71 40.48 35.75
N GLY A 531 -55.18 41.03 34.65
CA GLY A 531 -56.03 41.68 33.64
C GLY A 531 -55.34 42.06 32.32
N ASN A 532 -56.09 41.92 31.22
CA ASN A 532 -55.67 42.27 29.84
C ASN A 532 -55.11 43.70 29.69
N ILE A 533 -55.53 44.63 30.55
CA ILE A 533 -55.05 46.03 30.54
C ILE A 533 -53.57 46.11 30.93
N ALA A 534 -53.10 45.28 31.88
CA ALA A 534 -51.69 45.25 32.29
C ALA A 534 -50.79 44.78 31.14
N LEU A 535 -51.16 43.69 30.46
CA LEU A 535 -50.45 43.15 29.30
C LEU A 535 -50.41 44.14 28.12
N MET A 536 -51.50 44.88 27.88
CA MET A 536 -51.50 45.97 26.90
C MET A 536 -50.53 47.10 27.30
N CYS A 537 -50.55 47.52 28.56
CA CYS A 537 -49.67 48.58 29.07
C CYS A 537 -48.18 48.19 29.03
N THR A 538 -47.79 46.99 29.45
CA THR A 538 -46.38 46.54 29.39
C THR A 538 -45.90 46.43 27.94
N LYS A 539 -46.72 45.89 27.04
CA LYS A 539 -46.42 45.82 25.60
C LYS A 539 -46.29 47.21 24.97
N LEU A 540 -47.12 48.18 25.37
CA LEU A 540 -47.05 49.57 24.90
C LEU A 540 -45.80 50.31 25.46
N ARG A 541 -45.48 50.11 26.73
CA ARG A 541 -44.25 50.62 27.38
C ARG A 541 -43.01 50.10 26.63
N LEU A 542 -42.90 48.79 26.43
CA LEU A 542 -41.77 48.18 25.71
C LEU A 542 -41.68 48.66 24.26
N GLN A 543 -42.80 48.79 23.53
CA GLN A 543 -42.79 49.36 22.18
C GLN A 543 -42.36 50.84 22.15
N ASN A 544 -42.73 51.65 23.15
CA ASN A 544 -42.30 53.05 23.24
C ASN A 544 -40.82 53.17 23.64
N ALA A 545 -40.33 52.38 24.60
CA ALA A 545 -38.90 52.27 24.91
C ALA A 545 -38.11 51.85 23.66
N MET A 546 -38.57 50.84 22.92
CA MET A 546 -37.98 50.45 21.64
C MET A 546 -38.00 51.59 20.60
N ARG A 547 -39.09 52.37 20.47
CA ARG A 547 -39.17 53.54 19.58
C ARG A 547 -38.13 54.61 19.93
N THR A 548 -37.94 54.90 21.22
CA THR A 548 -36.93 55.87 21.70
C THR A 548 -35.52 55.34 21.49
N LEU A 549 -35.27 54.05 21.77
CA LEU A 549 -34.01 53.37 21.47
C LEU A 549 -33.66 53.43 19.97
N ARG A 550 -34.65 53.31 19.05
CA ARG A 550 -34.42 53.48 17.60
C ARG A 550 -33.84 54.85 17.27
N LYS A 551 -34.36 55.90 17.92
CA LYS A 551 -33.90 57.28 17.72
C LYS A 551 -32.51 57.49 18.33
N SER A 552 -32.29 57.03 19.56
CA SER A 552 -31.02 57.13 20.26
C SER A 552 -29.87 56.47 19.49
N ILE A 553 -30.07 55.24 19.01
CA ILE A 553 -29.10 54.53 18.16
C ILE A 553 -28.88 55.29 16.83
N SER A 554 -29.94 55.81 16.21
CA SER A 554 -29.80 56.57 14.95
C SER A 554 -29.04 57.91 15.10
N LYS A 555 -28.98 58.45 16.32
CA LYS A 555 -28.27 59.69 16.68
C LYS A 555 -26.91 59.46 17.34
N GLN A 556 -26.46 58.20 17.46
CA GLN A 556 -25.22 57.83 18.18
C GLN A 556 -25.24 58.23 19.67
N GLN A 557 -26.42 58.23 20.29
CA GLN A 557 -26.66 58.60 21.69
C GLN A 557 -26.93 57.39 22.61
N PHE A 558 -26.70 56.16 22.12
CA PHE A 558 -26.87 54.91 22.86
C PHE A 558 -25.54 54.37 23.39
N TYR A 559 -25.51 54.00 24.68
CA TYR A 559 -24.36 53.38 25.35
C TYR A 559 -24.79 52.23 26.26
N ILE A 560 -23.87 51.32 26.56
CA ILE A 560 -24.06 50.21 27.50
C ILE A 560 -23.30 50.53 28.79
N GLN A 561 -23.83 50.21 29.95
CA GLN A 561 -23.15 50.38 31.25
C GLN A 561 -23.00 49.03 31.94
N PHE A 562 -21.75 48.65 32.23
CA PHE A 562 -21.39 47.36 32.83
C PHE A 562 -20.34 47.58 33.91
N SER A 563 -20.54 46.99 35.09
CA SER A 563 -19.67 47.15 36.27
C SER A 563 -19.31 48.63 36.58
N GLY A 564 -20.27 49.53 36.37
CA GLY A 564 -20.11 50.99 36.55
C GLY A 564 -19.65 51.76 35.31
N THR A 565 -18.85 51.15 34.44
CA THR A 565 -18.24 51.79 33.26
C THR A 565 -19.20 51.86 32.06
N ALA A 566 -19.18 52.99 31.33
CA ALA A 566 -20.04 53.25 30.19
C ALA A 566 -19.29 53.11 28.85
N TYR A 567 -19.86 52.38 27.90
CA TYR A 567 -19.28 52.02 26.60
C TYR A 567 -20.15 52.48 25.42
N GLU A 568 -19.56 53.20 24.46
CA GLU A 568 -20.23 53.54 23.19
C GLU A 568 -20.17 52.37 22.21
N VAL A 569 -21.22 52.14 21.41
CA VAL A 569 -21.41 50.90 20.62
C VAL A 569 -21.07 51.05 19.13
N ALA A 570 -21.20 52.26 18.55
CA ALA A 570 -20.91 52.50 17.13
C ALA A 570 -20.58 53.97 16.83
N GLN A 571 -19.36 54.23 16.37
CA GLN A 571 -18.87 55.56 16.01
C GLN A 571 -18.69 55.70 14.48
N ARG A 572 -18.79 56.92 13.95
CA ARG A 572 -18.42 57.21 12.54
C ARG A 572 -16.91 57.35 12.46
N ALA A 573 -16.31 56.86 11.38
CA ALA A 573 -14.88 57.03 11.13
C ALA A 573 -14.53 58.52 10.97
N VAL A 574 -13.75 59.06 11.90
CA VAL A 574 -13.09 60.35 11.74
C VAL A 574 -11.99 60.18 10.70
N ARG A 575 -11.82 61.17 9.80
CA ARG A 575 -10.66 61.21 8.90
C ARG A 575 -9.44 61.67 9.68
N GLN A 576 -8.50 60.76 9.93
CA GLN A 576 -7.13 61.08 10.33
C GLN A 576 -6.14 60.15 9.61
N THR A 577 -4.86 60.51 9.71
CA THR A 577 -3.78 60.13 8.78
C THR A 577 -3.02 58.86 9.18
N ASP A 578 -2.09 58.45 8.33
CA ASP A 578 -1.25 57.24 8.48
C ASP A 578 -0.48 57.14 9.82
N GLY A 579 -0.19 55.89 10.21
CA GLY A 579 0.84 55.56 11.20
C GLY A 579 0.38 55.36 12.63
N ASP A 580 -0.39 54.29 12.90
CA ASP A 580 -0.15 53.33 14.01
C ASP A 580 -1.27 52.27 14.08
N GLU A 581 -0.90 50.98 14.20
CA GLU A 581 -1.87 49.88 14.30
C GLU A 581 -2.31 49.65 15.76
N ALA A 582 -3.36 50.38 16.18
CA ALA A 582 -4.02 50.14 17.46
C ALA A 582 -4.76 48.78 17.46
N CYS A 583 -4.35 47.88 18.37
CA CYS A 583 -4.84 46.51 18.45
C CYS A 583 -6.31 46.37 18.88
N SER A 584 -6.87 45.17 18.67
CA SER A 584 -8.24 44.85 19.09
C SER A 584 -8.32 44.65 20.61
N ILE A 585 -9.49 44.87 21.20
CA ILE A 585 -9.75 44.60 22.62
C ILE A 585 -9.52 43.10 22.87
N GLY A 586 -8.77 42.74 23.92
CA GLY A 586 -8.26 41.38 24.10
C GLY A 586 -6.87 41.15 23.51
N GLN A 587 -6.25 42.15 22.89
CA GLN A 587 -4.91 42.06 22.28
C GLN A 587 -4.04 43.26 22.67
N VAL A 588 -2.73 43.01 22.78
CA VAL A 588 -1.69 44.01 23.07
C VAL A 588 -0.72 44.12 21.89
N LEU A 589 -0.06 45.28 21.77
CA LEU A 589 0.98 45.47 20.75
C LEU A 589 2.31 44.96 21.30
N THR A 590 2.96 44.04 20.60
CA THR A 590 4.28 43.50 20.94
C THR A 590 5.08 43.30 19.65
N ASP A 591 6.29 43.85 19.59
CA ASP A 591 7.17 43.87 18.40
C ASP A 591 6.46 44.25 17.09
N GLY A 592 5.60 45.27 17.16
CA GLY A 592 4.85 45.79 16.01
C GLY A 592 3.73 44.87 15.51
N LYS A 593 3.30 43.88 16.30
CA LYS A 593 2.19 42.97 15.98
C LYS A 593 1.19 42.91 17.12
N CYS A 594 -0.08 42.71 16.80
CA CYS A 594 -1.13 42.53 17.80
C CYS A 594 -1.19 41.07 18.26
N VAL A 595 -0.84 40.83 19.52
CA VAL A 595 -0.83 39.52 20.17
C VAL A 595 -2.02 39.44 21.14
N SER A 596 -2.82 38.39 21.04
CA SER A 596 -3.93 38.16 21.98
C SER A 596 -3.42 37.92 23.40
N CYS A 597 -4.14 38.37 24.42
CA CYS A 597 -3.82 38.02 25.81
C CYS A 597 -3.94 36.51 26.00
N GLY A 598 -2.80 35.86 26.25
CA GLY A 598 -2.72 34.41 26.43
C GLY A 598 -3.48 33.94 27.68
N VAL A 599 -3.77 32.65 27.72
CA VAL A 599 -4.45 32.01 28.86
C VAL A 599 -3.75 32.30 30.19
N GLY A 600 -4.53 32.56 31.23
CA GLY A 600 -4.08 33.10 32.51
C GLY A 600 -3.95 34.64 32.58
N THR A 601 -4.20 35.39 31.50
CA THR A 601 -4.18 36.86 31.48
C THR A 601 -5.42 37.49 30.82
N PHE A 602 -6.08 38.42 31.52
CA PHE A 602 -7.19 39.22 30.99
C PHE A 602 -6.72 40.60 30.50
N TYR A 603 -7.41 41.17 29.52
CA TYR A 603 -7.08 42.49 28.99
C TYR A 603 -7.56 43.64 29.89
N SER A 604 -6.63 44.34 30.55
CA SER A 604 -6.92 45.48 31.43
C SER A 604 -7.07 46.77 30.63
N GLY A 605 -8.32 47.20 30.40
CA GLY A 605 -8.64 48.42 29.65
C GLY A 605 -8.23 49.74 30.31
N GLU A 606 -7.73 49.73 31.55
CA GLU A 606 -7.17 50.90 32.23
C GLU A 606 -5.63 50.99 32.12
N GLN A 607 -4.97 49.89 31.72
CA GLN A 607 -3.51 49.76 31.65
C GLN A 607 -3.01 49.40 30.24
N GLU A 608 -3.94 49.15 29.30
CA GLU A 608 -3.71 48.72 27.90
C GLU A 608 -2.82 47.47 27.77
N GLN A 609 -2.76 46.64 28.81
CA GLN A 609 -1.88 45.47 28.94
C GLN A 609 -2.65 44.22 29.42
N CYS A 610 -2.09 43.04 29.16
CA CYS A 610 -2.60 41.76 29.64
C CYS A 610 -2.16 41.55 31.10
N MET A 611 -3.12 41.49 32.02
CA MET A 611 -2.89 41.33 33.46
C MET A 611 -3.22 39.91 33.89
N ILE A 612 -2.40 39.32 34.76
CA ILE A 612 -2.65 37.96 35.29
C ILE A 612 -3.99 37.88 36.02
N CYS A 613 -4.70 36.76 35.86
CA CYS A 613 -5.94 36.52 36.60
C CYS A 613 -5.69 36.52 38.11
N PRO A 614 -6.50 37.23 38.93
CA PRO A 614 -6.35 37.21 40.38
C PRO A 614 -6.65 35.80 40.96
N PRO A 615 -6.05 35.45 42.13
CA PRO A 615 -6.37 34.22 42.87
C PRO A 615 -7.87 33.96 42.99
N GLY A 616 -8.28 32.71 42.77
CA GLY A 616 -9.68 32.32 42.72
C GLY A 616 -10.41 32.66 41.41
N THR A 617 -9.68 33.03 40.35
CA THR A 617 -10.23 33.17 38.98
C THR A 617 -9.29 32.58 37.92
N TYR A 618 -9.83 32.08 36.81
CA TYR A 618 -9.09 31.50 35.68
C TYR A 618 -9.52 32.07 34.33
N GLN A 619 -8.75 31.80 33.27
CA GLN A 619 -9.12 32.16 31.89
C GLN A 619 -8.55 31.13 30.88
N ASP A 620 -9.45 30.39 30.23
CA ASP A 620 -9.18 29.25 29.33
C ASP A 620 -9.07 29.66 27.85
N ARG A 621 -9.45 30.89 27.47
CA ARG A 621 -9.55 31.34 26.07
C ARG A 621 -8.75 32.61 25.81
N GLU A 622 -7.88 32.58 24.81
CA GLU A 622 -7.09 33.74 24.40
C GLU A 622 -7.96 34.97 24.06
N GLY A 623 -7.52 36.15 24.48
CA GLY A 623 -8.19 37.43 24.23
C GLY A 623 -9.47 37.68 25.04
N GLN A 624 -9.76 36.83 26.04
CA GLN A 624 -10.86 37.00 26.97
C GLN A 624 -10.71 38.26 27.85
N LEU A 625 -11.83 38.93 28.11
CA LEU A 625 -11.87 40.29 28.69
C LEU A 625 -12.00 40.32 30.22
N SER A 626 -12.26 39.18 30.85
CA SER A 626 -12.41 39.01 32.30
C SER A 626 -12.25 37.54 32.67
N CYS A 627 -11.53 37.26 33.75
CA CYS A 627 -11.37 35.90 34.28
C CYS A 627 -12.69 35.37 34.86
N GLU A 628 -12.94 34.07 34.72
CA GLU A 628 -14.09 33.39 35.32
C GLU A 628 -13.79 33.00 36.78
N PRO A 629 -14.77 33.04 37.69
CA PRO A 629 -14.55 32.62 39.08
C PRO A 629 -14.32 31.11 39.16
N CYS A 630 -13.38 30.70 40.01
CA CYS A 630 -13.14 29.31 40.32
C CYS A 630 -14.34 28.66 41.06
N PRO A 631 -14.61 27.36 40.89
CA PRO A 631 -15.75 26.70 41.56
C PRO A 631 -15.64 26.61 43.08
N SER A 632 -14.41 26.57 43.62
CA SER A 632 -14.20 26.43 45.07
C SER A 632 -14.43 27.75 45.82
N ILE A 633 -14.99 27.65 47.02
CA ILE A 633 -15.48 28.77 47.82
C ILE A 633 -14.34 29.47 48.60
N GLU A 634 -13.23 28.78 48.83
CA GLU A 634 -12.03 29.35 49.44
C GLU A 634 -11.03 29.80 48.36
N GLY A 635 -10.62 31.07 48.39
CA GLY A 635 -9.83 31.72 47.33
C GLY A 635 -8.35 31.29 47.22
N GLN A 636 -8.04 30.01 47.45
CA GLN A 636 -6.67 29.45 47.42
C GLN A 636 -6.22 29.03 46.01
N GLY A 637 -6.59 29.80 44.97
CA GLY A 637 -6.12 29.57 43.60
C GLY A 637 -4.80 30.29 43.29
N ILE A 638 -3.99 29.76 42.37
CA ILE A 638 -2.79 30.48 41.90
C ILE A 638 -3.18 31.70 41.04
N ALA A 639 -2.39 32.78 41.15
CA ALA A 639 -2.54 33.94 40.27
C ALA A 639 -2.10 33.57 38.85
N GLY A 640 -2.93 33.88 37.86
CA GLY A 640 -2.68 33.56 36.45
C GLY A 640 -3.17 32.19 35.99
N ALA A 641 -4.15 31.58 36.68
CA ALA A 641 -4.70 30.26 36.33
C ALA A 641 -5.25 30.21 34.89
N LYS A 642 -4.75 29.26 34.10
CA LYS A 642 -5.02 29.09 32.66
C LYS A 642 -6.22 28.21 32.33
N ASN A 643 -6.79 27.57 33.34
CA ASN A 643 -7.89 26.62 33.24
C ASN A 643 -8.50 26.41 34.63
N VAL A 644 -9.65 25.74 34.69
CA VAL A 644 -10.32 25.42 35.96
C VAL A 644 -9.51 24.43 36.83
N SER A 645 -8.56 23.68 36.27
CA SER A 645 -7.69 22.75 37.01
C SER A 645 -6.71 23.48 37.94
N GLU A 646 -6.25 24.65 37.52
CA GLU A 646 -5.30 25.52 38.24
C GLU A 646 -5.96 26.36 39.36
N CYS A 647 -7.28 26.24 39.55
CA CYS A 647 -8.05 26.98 40.57
C CYS A 647 -7.78 26.63 42.04
N GLY A 648 -6.96 25.61 42.31
CA GLY A 648 -6.77 25.06 43.66
C GLY A 648 -6.26 23.61 43.66
N GLY A 649 -6.11 22.99 42.48
CA GLY A 649 -5.71 21.60 42.31
C GLY A 649 -6.90 20.65 42.36
N GLN A 650 -7.10 19.89 41.28
CA GLN A 650 -8.09 18.82 41.21
C GLN A 650 -7.69 17.67 42.11
N CYS A 651 -8.68 16.99 42.70
CA CYS A 651 -8.40 15.74 43.42
C CYS A 651 -7.72 14.72 42.49
N PRO A 652 -6.61 14.08 42.90
CA PRO A 652 -5.98 13.05 42.08
C PRO A 652 -6.85 11.79 42.02
N ALA A 653 -6.57 10.91 41.05
CA ALA A 653 -7.22 9.60 40.98
C ALA A 653 -7.11 8.87 42.33
N GLY A 654 -8.18 8.16 42.71
CA GLY A 654 -8.33 7.56 44.03
C GLY A 654 -8.82 8.54 45.11
N GLN A 655 -9.10 9.81 44.79
CA GLN A 655 -9.63 10.80 45.74
C GLN A 655 -10.80 11.60 45.15
N PHE A 656 -11.65 12.14 46.03
CA PHE A 656 -12.84 12.93 45.68
C PHE A 656 -13.04 14.12 46.64
N SER A 657 -13.86 15.08 46.23
CA SER A 657 -14.32 16.22 47.04
C SER A 657 -15.69 16.70 46.53
N ALA A 658 -16.49 17.39 47.34
CA ALA A 658 -17.82 17.87 46.95
C ALA A 658 -17.84 18.82 45.73
N ASP A 659 -16.71 19.47 45.41
CA ASP A 659 -16.49 20.32 44.23
C ASP A 659 -15.46 19.76 43.23
N GLY A 660 -14.82 18.63 43.56
CA GLY A 660 -13.73 17.99 42.80
C GLY A 660 -12.34 18.59 43.03
N PHE A 661 -12.18 19.55 43.95
CA PHE A 661 -10.92 20.22 44.28
C PHE A 661 -10.45 19.94 45.71
N HIS A 662 -9.21 20.31 46.05
CA HIS A 662 -8.73 20.21 47.43
C HIS A 662 -9.59 21.04 48.42
N PRO A 663 -9.83 20.55 49.65
CA PRO A 663 -9.24 19.37 50.29
C PRO A 663 -9.93 18.04 49.94
N CYS A 664 -9.15 17.10 49.41
CA CYS A 664 -9.64 15.83 48.88
C CYS A 664 -9.61 14.70 49.91
N GLN A 665 -10.56 13.77 49.79
CA GLN A 665 -10.67 12.57 50.63
C GLN A 665 -10.38 11.32 49.78
N PRO A 666 -9.63 10.32 50.31
CA PRO A 666 -9.40 9.07 49.59
C PRO A 666 -10.67 8.25 49.49
N CYS A 667 -10.86 7.55 48.36
CA CYS A 667 -12.01 6.67 48.16
C CYS A 667 -12.08 5.59 49.25
N PRO A 668 -13.24 5.41 49.93
CA PRO A 668 -13.42 4.39 50.96
C PRO A 668 -13.32 2.96 50.39
N LEU A 669 -13.06 1.99 51.26
CA LEU A 669 -12.94 0.58 50.87
C LEU A 669 -14.18 0.08 50.13
N GLY A 670 -13.97 -0.62 49.02
CA GLY A 670 -15.06 -1.06 48.14
C GLY A 670 -15.50 0.01 47.12
N THR A 671 -14.78 1.13 47.04
CA THR A 671 -14.93 2.13 45.97
C THR A 671 -13.58 2.48 45.35
N PHE A 672 -13.58 2.88 44.08
CA PHE A 672 -12.40 3.28 43.33
C PHE A 672 -12.69 4.51 42.45
N GLN A 673 -11.67 5.26 42.05
CA GLN A 673 -11.82 6.40 41.15
C GLN A 673 -10.63 6.51 40.18
N PRO A 674 -10.78 6.14 38.89
CA PRO A 674 -9.69 6.21 37.92
C PRO A 674 -9.31 7.64 37.49
N GLU A 675 -10.20 8.62 37.64
CA GLU A 675 -10.03 9.96 37.04
C GLU A 675 -9.88 11.07 38.10
N PRO A 676 -9.05 12.10 37.83
CA PRO A 676 -8.95 13.26 38.71
C PRO A 676 -10.16 14.19 38.58
N GLY A 677 -10.39 15.04 39.60
CA GLY A 677 -11.40 16.10 39.57
C GLY A 677 -12.85 15.62 39.71
N ARG A 678 -13.07 14.43 40.27
CA ARG A 678 -14.39 13.79 40.43
C ARG A 678 -14.98 14.05 41.81
N VAL A 679 -16.31 14.11 41.90
CA VAL A 679 -17.03 14.40 43.15
C VAL A 679 -17.53 13.18 43.92
N LEU A 680 -17.39 11.99 43.32
CA LEU A 680 -17.77 10.69 43.88
C LEU A 680 -16.75 9.61 43.51
N CYS A 681 -16.79 8.47 44.20
CA CYS A 681 -16.04 7.25 43.84
C CYS A 681 -17.01 6.15 43.39
N PHE A 682 -16.61 5.36 42.39
CA PHE A 682 -17.43 4.26 41.88
C PHE A 682 -17.40 3.06 42.82
N PRO A 683 -18.56 2.44 43.15
CA PRO A 683 -18.58 1.22 43.94
C PRO A 683 -18.11 0.00 43.12
N CYS A 684 -17.38 -0.92 43.75
CA CYS A 684 -17.02 -2.22 43.15
C CYS A 684 -18.24 -3.11 42.85
N GLY A 685 -19.42 -2.81 43.42
CA GLY A 685 -20.61 -3.65 43.33
C GLY A 685 -20.49 -4.98 44.10
N GLY A 686 -21.58 -5.74 44.18
CA GLY A 686 -21.58 -7.11 44.73
C GLY A 686 -21.09 -7.29 46.17
N GLY A 687 -20.97 -6.21 46.95
CA GLY A 687 -20.36 -6.23 48.29
C GLY A 687 -18.84 -6.45 48.31
N LEU A 688 -18.16 -6.24 47.18
CA LEU A 688 -16.70 -6.35 47.08
C LEU A 688 -16.00 -5.18 47.78
N MET A 689 -14.92 -5.48 48.50
CA MET A 689 -14.00 -4.48 49.08
C MET A 689 -12.80 -4.26 48.15
N THR A 690 -12.12 -3.14 48.30
CA THR A 690 -10.81 -2.88 47.65
C THR A 690 -9.67 -3.28 48.58
N LYS A 691 -8.54 -3.72 48.03
CA LYS A 691 -7.32 -4.07 48.79
C LYS A 691 -6.78 -2.93 49.68
N HIS A 692 -7.07 -1.68 49.31
CA HIS A 692 -6.65 -0.47 50.02
C HIS A 692 -7.64 0.69 49.78
N THR A 693 -7.60 1.69 50.65
CA THR A 693 -8.32 2.97 50.48
C THR A 693 -7.64 3.82 49.41
N GLY A 694 -8.44 4.51 48.60
CA GLY A 694 -7.93 5.36 47.52
C GLY A 694 -7.52 4.59 46.25
N SER A 695 -8.14 3.44 45.98
CA SER A 695 -7.91 2.69 44.74
C SER A 695 -8.30 3.49 43.49
N THR A 696 -7.54 3.28 42.41
CA THR A 696 -7.78 3.86 41.09
C THR A 696 -8.40 2.89 40.09
N SER A 697 -8.56 1.59 40.41
CA SER A 697 -8.93 0.57 39.43
C SER A 697 -9.81 -0.54 40.03
N PHE A 698 -10.76 -1.02 39.22
CA PHE A 698 -11.55 -2.21 39.55
C PHE A 698 -10.68 -3.45 39.85
N ARG A 699 -9.44 -3.52 39.34
CA ARG A 699 -8.48 -4.61 39.62
C ARG A 699 -8.01 -4.69 41.09
N ASP A 700 -8.30 -3.67 41.90
CA ASP A 700 -8.12 -3.71 43.35
C ASP A 700 -9.34 -4.19 44.13
N CYS A 701 -10.52 -4.25 43.50
CA CYS A 701 -11.68 -4.91 44.08
C CYS A 701 -11.37 -6.42 44.24
N GLU A 702 -11.64 -6.99 45.42
CA GLU A 702 -11.27 -8.37 45.78
C GLU A 702 -12.22 -9.41 45.15
N ALA A 703 -12.17 -9.50 43.82
CA ALA A 703 -12.93 -10.46 43.04
C ALA A 703 -12.52 -11.91 43.38
N LYS A 704 -13.50 -12.73 43.77
CA LYS A 704 -13.34 -14.16 44.17
C LYS A 704 -12.69 -15.05 43.10
N VAL A 705 -12.68 -14.62 41.85
CA VAL A 705 -12.09 -15.30 40.68
C VAL A 705 -11.50 -14.22 39.77
N HIS A 706 -10.34 -14.47 39.18
CA HIS A 706 -9.79 -13.61 38.12
C HIS A 706 -10.18 -14.16 36.75
N CYS A 707 -10.76 -13.31 35.91
CA CYS A 707 -11.23 -13.71 34.59
C CYS A 707 -10.11 -13.63 33.55
N ALA A 708 -10.02 -14.67 32.72
CA ALA A 708 -9.16 -14.70 31.54
C ALA A 708 -9.66 -13.72 30.47
N LEU A 709 -8.84 -13.49 29.43
CA LEU A 709 -9.21 -12.61 28.32
C LEU A 709 -10.51 -13.05 27.64
N GLY A 710 -11.26 -12.10 27.09
CA GLY A 710 -12.60 -12.33 26.53
C GLY A 710 -13.67 -12.67 27.58
N HIS A 711 -13.40 -12.52 28.88
CA HIS A 711 -14.36 -12.82 29.94
C HIS A 711 -14.44 -11.70 30.98
N TYR A 712 -15.63 -11.12 31.16
CA TYR A 712 -15.89 -10.08 32.16
C TYR A 712 -16.34 -10.67 33.50
N TYR A 713 -15.99 -10.00 34.60
CA TYR A 713 -16.42 -10.38 35.94
C TYR A 713 -17.80 -9.79 36.29
N ASN A 714 -18.82 -10.64 36.44
CA ASN A 714 -20.13 -10.22 36.92
C ASN A 714 -20.16 -10.17 38.46
N ALA A 715 -20.25 -8.97 39.02
CA ALA A 715 -20.23 -8.74 40.46
C ALA A 715 -21.46 -9.27 41.22
N THR A 716 -22.62 -9.36 40.56
CA THR A 716 -23.87 -9.87 41.17
C THR A 716 -23.89 -11.39 41.26
N THR A 717 -23.31 -12.09 40.28
CA THR A 717 -23.25 -13.56 40.25
C THR A 717 -21.91 -14.15 40.69
N HIS A 718 -20.90 -13.30 40.98
CA HIS A 718 -19.51 -13.67 41.27
C HIS A 718 -18.88 -14.66 40.25
N ARG A 719 -19.19 -14.50 38.96
CA ARG A 719 -18.73 -15.41 37.90
C ARG A 719 -18.13 -14.65 36.73
N CYS A 720 -17.14 -15.27 36.09
CA CYS A 720 -16.65 -14.84 34.78
C CYS A 720 -17.65 -15.28 33.71
N ILE A 721 -18.07 -14.34 32.86
CA ILE A 721 -18.99 -14.58 31.75
C ILE A 721 -18.26 -14.17 30.47
N ARG A 722 -18.44 -14.91 29.37
CA ARG A 722 -17.86 -14.54 28.07
C ARG A 722 -18.44 -13.21 27.59
N CYS A 723 -17.62 -12.42 26.93
CA CYS A 723 -18.11 -11.25 26.20
C CYS A 723 -18.99 -11.70 25.02
N PRO A 724 -20.25 -11.23 24.92
CA PRO A 724 -21.16 -11.64 23.85
C PRO A 724 -20.69 -11.13 22.48
N GLY A 725 -21.12 -11.80 21.42
CA GLY A 725 -20.88 -11.43 20.03
C GLY A 725 -21.03 -9.93 19.75
N GLY A 726 -20.03 -9.31 19.13
CA GLY A 726 -19.93 -7.86 18.95
C GLY A 726 -19.28 -7.10 20.11
N THR A 727 -18.77 -7.81 21.12
CA THR A 727 -17.94 -7.23 22.19
C THR A 727 -16.67 -8.06 22.43
N TYR A 728 -15.59 -7.41 22.86
CA TYR A 728 -14.30 -8.02 23.15
C TYR A 728 -13.73 -7.53 24.49
N GLN A 729 -12.74 -8.23 25.04
CA GLN A 729 -12.05 -7.82 26.27
C GLN A 729 -10.58 -8.24 26.26
N SER A 730 -9.69 -7.24 26.28
CA SER A 730 -8.25 -7.39 26.01
C SER A 730 -7.34 -7.38 27.25
N GLU A 731 -7.85 -7.03 28.43
CA GLU A 731 -7.11 -7.10 29.70
C GLU A 731 -7.79 -8.03 30.71
N SER A 732 -7.01 -8.78 31.49
CA SER A 732 -7.56 -9.70 32.49
C SER A 732 -8.10 -8.98 33.74
N GLY A 733 -9.26 -9.45 34.21
CA GLY A 733 -9.89 -8.96 35.46
C GLY A 733 -10.78 -7.72 35.33
N GLN A 734 -11.21 -7.34 34.12
CA GLN A 734 -12.22 -6.29 33.92
C GLN A 734 -13.65 -6.79 34.22
N ASN A 735 -14.58 -5.88 34.52
CA ASN A 735 -16.00 -6.13 34.83
C ASN A 735 -16.99 -5.77 33.71
N TYR A 736 -16.49 -5.33 32.55
CA TYR A 736 -17.25 -4.98 31.35
C TYR A 736 -16.60 -5.62 30.11
N CYS A 737 -17.27 -5.49 28.96
CA CYS A 737 -16.72 -5.82 27.63
C CYS A 737 -16.78 -4.56 26.76
N ILE A 738 -15.79 -4.37 25.91
CA ILE A 738 -15.69 -3.25 24.98
C ILE A 738 -16.49 -3.63 23.73
N THR A 739 -17.38 -2.76 23.25
CA THR A 739 -18.08 -2.95 21.98
C THR A 739 -17.12 -2.85 20.80
N CYS A 740 -17.42 -3.60 19.75
CA CYS A 740 -16.69 -3.51 18.50
C CYS A 740 -16.90 -2.15 17.82
N PRO A 741 -15.84 -1.51 17.30
CA PRO A 741 -15.89 -0.11 16.92
C PRO A 741 -16.70 0.12 15.63
N GLY A 742 -17.38 1.27 15.56
CA GLY A 742 -18.32 1.57 14.49
C GLY A 742 -19.54 0.64 14.49
N ASN A 743 -19.78 -0.07 13.39
CA ASN A 743 -20.90 -1.00 13.22
C ASN A 743 -20.40 -2.41 12.86
N THR A 744 -19.42 -2.91 13.63
CA THR A 744 -18.74 -4.19 13.42
C THR A 744 -19.12 -5.21 14.50
N THR A 745 -18.97 -6.50 14.19
CA THR A 745 -19.37 -7.62 15.07
C THR A 745 -18.24 -8.64 15.20
N THR A 746 -18.29 -9.50 16.22
CA THR A 746 -17.36 -10.64 16.35
C THR A 746 -18.01 -11.93 15.87
N ASP A 747 -17.24 -12.79 15.22
CA ASP A 747 -17.73 -14.08 14.71
C ASP A 747 -18.04 -15.09 15.83
N PHE A 748 -17.60 -14.83 17.07
CA PHE A 748 -17.78 -15.71 18.24
C PHE A 748 -17.84 -14.97 19.59
N ASP A 749 -18.39 -15.65 20.60
CA ASP A 749 -18.43 -15.23 22.01
C ASP A 749 -17.08 -15.40 22.71
N GLY A 750 -16.61 -14.34 23.37
CA GLY A 750 -15.36 -14.31 24.14
C GLY A 750 -14.15 -13.80 23.36
N ALA A 751 -14.36 -12.87 22.42
CA ALA A 751 -13.27 -12.22 21.70
C ALA A 751 -12.33 -11.44 22.66
N ASN A 752 -11.04 -11.49 22.38
CA ASN A 752 -9.98 -10.91 23.23
C ASN A 752 -9.22 -9.74 22.59
N ASN A 753 -9.55 -9.36 21.35
CA ASN A 753 -8.87 -8.29 20.62
C ASN A 753 -9.83 -7.60 19.65
N VAL A 754 -9.59 -6.30 19.38
CA VAL A 754 -10.34 -5.51 18.38
C VAL A 754 -10.14 -6.04 16.96
N SER A 755 -9.06 -6.79 16.69
CA SER A 755 -8.86 -7.49 15.42
C SER A 755 -9.90 -8.57 15.12
N HIS A 756 -10.72 -8.97 16.09
CA HIS A 756 -11.85 -9.89 15.88
C HIS A 756 -13.16 -9.16 15.58
N CYS A 757 -13.16 -7.82 15.63
CA CYS A 757 -14.28 -6.99 15.21
C CYS A 757 -14.24 -6.81 13.70
N LYS A 758 -15.22 -7.39 13.01
CA LYS A 758 -15.29 -7.46 11.56
C LYS A 758 -16.56 -6.80 11.05
N ASN A 759 -16.46 -6.09 9.94
CA ASN A 759 -17.62 -5.55 9.25
C ASN A 759 -18.27 -6.64 8.38
N GLN A 760 -19.56 -6.93 8.58
CA GLN A 760 -20.32 -7.87 7.74
C GLN A 760 -21.09 -7.19 6.59
N LEU A 761 -21.03 -5.85 6.49
CA LEU A 761 -21.72 -5.09 5.44
C LEU A 761 -20.93 -5.09 4.13
N CYS A 762 -21.54 -5.64 3.09
CA CYS A 762 -20.99 -5.74 1.74
C CYS A 762 -22.11 -5.89 0.70
N GLY A 763 -21.76 -5.84 -0.60
CA GLY A 763 -22.73 -5.86 -1.70
C GLY A 763 -23.19 -4.47 -2.16
N GLY A 764 -24.09 -4.44 -3.14
CA GLY A 764 -24.72 -3.21 -3.63
C GLY A 764 -24.89 -3.09 -5.15
N GLU A 765 -25.53 -2.01 -5.59
CA GLU A 765 -25.75 -1.68 -6.99
C GLU A 765 -24.67 -0.69 -7.48
N LEU A 766 -23.89 -1.08 -8.48
CA LEU A 766 -22.73 -0.36 -8.99
C LEU A 766 -23.00 0.16 -10.42
N GLY A 767 -22.96 1.49 -10.62
CA GLY A 767 -23.40 2.14 -11.87
C GLY A 767 -22.36 2.97 -12.62
N ASP A 768 -21.13 3.06 -12.12
CA ASP A 768 -20.15 4.04 -12.54
C ASP A 768 -19.30 3.64 -13.78
N PHE A 769 -18.52 4.60 -14.28
CA PHE A 769 -17.58 4.37 -15.37
C PHE A 769 -16.41 3.45 -14.96
N MET A 770 -16.05 3.42 -13.69
CA MET A 770 -15.08 2.51 -13.09
C MET A 770 -15.34 2.38 -11.58
N GLY A 771 -14.84 1.32 -10.97
CA GLY A 771 -14.89 1.12 -9.52
C GLY A 771 -14.19 -0.15 -9.08
N TYR A 772 -14.48 -0.58 -7.86
CA TYR A 772 -13.90 -1.76 -7.22
C TYR A 772 -15.01 -2.61 -6.58
N ILE A 773 -14.73 -3.90 -6.39
CA ILE A 773 -15.54 -4.86 -5.64
C ILE A 773 -14.64 -5.41 -4.53
N GLU A 774 -15.00 -5.23 -3.27
CA GLU A 774 -14.12 -5.51 -2.12
C GLU A 774 -14.77 -6.52 -1.18
N SER A 775 -14.00 -7.53 -0.74
CA SER A 775 -14.38 -8.34 0.42
C SER A 775 -14.44 -7.44 1.67
N PRO A 776 -15.32 -7.72 2.65
CA PRO A 776 -15.36 -6.91 3.87
C PRO A 776 -14.00 -6.89 4.58
N ASN A 777 -13.68 -5.76 5.21
CA ASN A 777 -12.41 -5.45 5.90
C ASN A 777 -11.13 -5.38 5.03
N TYR A 778 -11.19 -5.57 3.71
CA TYR A 778 -10.01 -5.57 2.83
C TYR A 778 -9.14 -4.31 3.04
N PRO A 779 -7.81 -4.44 3.25
CA PRO A 779 -6.96 -5.62 3.05
C PRO A 779 -6.74 -6.51 4.29
N GLY A 780 -7.53 -6.33 5.35
CA GLY A 780 -7.64 -7.26 6.48
C GLY A 780 -8.63 -8.40 6.20
N ASP A 781 -8.77 -9.33 7.14
CA ASP A 781 -9.47 -10.59 6.90
C ASP A 781 -11.01 -10.47 6.98
N TYR A 782 -11.73 -11.13 6.05
CA TYR A 782 -13.20 -11.09 5.98
C TYR A 782 -13.90 -11.93 7.09
N PRO A 783 -15.17 -11.67 7.42
CA PRO A 783 -15.94 -12.46 8.38
C PRO A 783 -16.36 -13.82 7.82
N SER A 784 -16.59 -14.78 8.73
CA SER A 784 -17.26 -16.03 8.41
C SER A 784 -18.74 -15.81 8.08
N ASN A 785 -19.35 -16.75 7.34
CA ASN A 785 -20.77 -16.76 6.96
C ASN A 785 -21.30 -15.51 6.23
N VAL A 786 -20.45 -14.71 5.56
CA VAL A 786 -20.94 -13.56 4.77
C VAL A 786 -21.53 -14.02 3.43
N ASN A 787 -22.49 -13.25 2.91
CA ASN A 787 -23.07 -13.43 1.59
C ASN A 787 -23.18 -12.07 0.90
N CYS A 788 -22.08 -11.63 0.29
CA CYS A 788 -21.97 -10.34 -0.37
C CYS A 788 -22.47 -10.43 -1.81
N VAL A 789 -23.41 -9.56 -2.21
CA VAL A 789 -23.99 -9.57 -3.56
C VAL A 789 -23.89 -8.20 -4.22
N TRP A 790 -23.21 -8.11 -5.36
CA TRP A 790 -23.10 -6.89 -6.16
C TRP A 790 -23.71 -7.06 -7.55
N THR A 791 -24.35 -5.99 -8.06
CA THR A 791 -24.77 -5.90 -9.46
C THR A 791 -24.05 -4.75 -10.14
N ILE A 792 -23.32 -5.01 -11.22
CA ILE A 792 -22.80 -3.95 -12.10
C ILE A 792 -23.85 -3.66 -13.19
N ASN A 793 -24.33 -2.42 -13.21
CA ASN A 793 -25.36 -1.88 -14.10
C ASN A 793 -24.81 -0.67 -14.89
N PRO A 794 -24.06 -0.90 -15.99
CA PRO A 794 -23.44 0.15 -16.79
C PRO A 794 -24.45 1.11 -17.44
N PRO A 795 -24.01 2.35 -17.76
CA PRO A 795 -24.73 3.23 -18.65
C PRO A 795 -25.00 2.63 -20.04
N ASN A 796 -26.01 3.16 -20.73
CA ASN A 796 -26.37 2.75 -22.09
C ASN A 796 -25.15 2.76 -23.05
N LYS A 797 -25.10 1.76 -23.95
CA LYS A 797 -23.98 1.46 -24.87
C LYS A 797 -22.64 1.05 -24.23
N ARG A 798 -22.52 0.88 -22.90
CA ARG A 798 -21.28 0.37 -22.30
C ARG A 798 -21.28 -1.14 -22.04
N ARG A 799 -20.07 -1.71 -22.03
CA ARG A 799 -19.74 -3.11 -21.67
C ARG A 799 -18.76 -3.11 -20.50
N ILE A 800 -18.69 -4.23 -19.78
CA ILE A 800 -17.90 -4.36 -18.55
C ILE A 800 -16.60 -5.11 -18.87
N LEU A 801 -15.48 -4.55 -18.42
CA LEU A 801 -14.21 -5.24 -18.25
C LEU A 801 -13.94 -5.35 -16.74
N ILE A 802 -13.63 -6.56 -16.28
CA ILE A 802 -13.08 -6.80 -14.95
C ILE A 802 -11.63 -7.25 -15.10
N VAL A 803 -10.77 -6.83 -14.16
CA VAL A 803 -9.50 -7.49 -13.92
C VAL A 803 -9.56 -8.11 -12.53
N VAL A 804 -9.39 -9.42 -12.47
CA VAL A 804 -9.17 -10.14 -11.23
C VAL A 804 -7.67 -10.04 -10.93
N PRO A 805 -7.25 -9.40 -9.82
CA PRO A 805 -5.86 -9.39 -9.39
C PRO A 805 -5.58 -10.65 -8.56
N GLU A 806 -4.62 -10.60 -7.65
CA GLU A 806 -4.42 -11.63 -6.64
C GLU A 806 -5.63 -11.67 -5.69
N ILE A 807 -6.26 -12.84 -5.56
CA ILE A 807 -7.37 -13.10 -4.62
C ILE A 807 -6.84 -14.04 -3.53
N PHE A 808 -7.05 -13.71 -2.26
CA PHE A 808 -6.67 -14.53 -1.10
C PHE A 808 -7.90 -15.21 -0.48
N LEU A 809 -8.18 -16.44 -0.92
CA LEU A 809 -9.14 -17.36 -0.29
C LEU A 809 -8.37 -18.56 0.30
N PRO A 810 -8.65 -18.97 1.56
CA PRO A 810 -8.13 -20.20 2.13
C PRO A 810 -8.43 -21.43 1.25
N ILE A 811 -7.52 -22.41 1.27
CA ILE A 811 -7.59 -23.59 0.41
C ILE A 811 -8.12 -24.76 1.24
N GLU A 812 -9.34 -25.21 0.95
CA GLU A 812 -9.99 -26.36 1.57
C GLU A 812 -10.53 -27.34 0.53
N ASP A 813 -10.54 -28.64 0.86
CA ASP A 813 -11.01 -29.72 -0.02
C ASP A 813 -12.49 -29.59 -0.41
N GLU A 814 -13.33 -28.94 0.41
CA GLU A 814 -14.77 -28.72 0.16
C GLU A 814 -15.13 -27.28 -0.25
N CYS A 815 -14.17 -26.49 -0.77
CA CYS A 815 -14.46 -25.28 -1.58
C CYS A 815 -15.37 -24.24 -0.87
N GLY A 816 -15.18 -24.05 0.43
CA GLY A 816 -16.15 -23.36 1.30
C GLY A 816 -16.31 -21.85 1.08
N ASP A 817 -15.20 -21.14 0.86
CA ASP A 817 -15.20 -19.71 0.53
C ASP A 817 -15.17 -19.54 -0.99
N VAL A 818 -16.18 -18.91 -1.60
CA VAL A 818 -16.35 -18.89 -3.06
C VAL A 818 -16.77 -17.52 -3.61
N LEU A 819 -16.07 -17.07 -4.66
CA LEU A 819 -16.38 -15.87 -5.44
C LEU A 819 -16.90 -16.27 -6.84
N VAL A 820 -18.12 -15.83 -7.15
CA VAL A 820 -18.87 -16.18 -8.37
C VAL A 820 -19.24 -14.92 -9.15
N MET A 821 -19.02 -14.92 -10.46
CA MET A 821 -19.43 -13.84 -11.37
C MET A 821 -20.27 -14.40 -12.52
N ARG A 822 -21.56 -14.08 -12.57
CA ARG A 822 -22.56 -14.64 -13.50
C ARG A 822 -23.39 -13.55 -14.19
N LYS A 823 -24.11 -13.91 -15.26
CA LYS A 823 -25.04 -13.00 -15.95
C LYS A 823 -26.21 -12.55 -15.05
N SER A 824 -26.65 -13.40 -14.11
CA SER A 824 -27.72 -13.11 -13.15
C SER A 824 -27.61 -14.05 -11.94
N ALA A 825 -28.44 -13.81 -10.92
CA ALA A 825 -28.57 -14.68 -9.73
C ALA A 825 -29.09 -16.10 -10.01
N GLN A 826 -29.35 -16.49 -11.27
CA GLN A 826 -29.77 -17.84 -11.61
C GLN A 826 -28.55 -18.77 -11.69
N PRO A 827 -28.53 -19.93 -10.98
CA PRO A 827 -27.40 -20.88 -11.02
C PRO A 827 -27.09 -21.42 -12.42
N THR A 828 -28.09 -21.49 -13.30
CA THR A 828 -27.95 -21.93 -14.70
C THR A 828 -27.55 -20.81 -15.67
N SER A 829 -27.30 -19.59 -15.17
CA SER A 829 -26.88 -18.48 -16.02
C SER A 829 -25.37 -18.53 -16.33
N ILE A 830 -24.97 -17.85 -17.40
CA ILE A 830 -23.59 -17.90 -17.92
C ILE A 830 -22.60 -17.35 -16.86
N THR A 831 -21.80 -18.23 -16.26
CA THR A 831 -20.60 -17.87 -15.48
C THR A 831 -19.58 -17.16 -16.38
N THR A 832 -19.00 -16.09 -15.84
CA THR A 832 -17.88 -15.31 -16.42
C THR A 832 -16.58 -15.61 -15.69
N TYR A 833 -16.63 -15.77 -14.37
CA TYR A 833 -15.52 -16.17 -13.50
C TYR A 833 -16.06 -16.85 -12.24
N GLU A 834 -15.32 -17.80 -11.67
CA GLU A 834 -15.72 -18.59 -10.48
C GLU A 834 -14.45 -19.17 -9.84
N THR A 835 -14.24 -18.96 -8.53
CA THR A 835 -13.07 -19.50 -7.78
C THR A 835 -13.40 -19.72 -6.30
N CYS A 836 -12.78 -20.73 -5.69
CA CYS A 836 -12.78 -20.99 -4.24
C CYS A 836 -11.37 -21.31 -3.71
N GLN A 837 -10.33 -20.80 -4.37
CA GLN A 837 -8.94 -20.93 -3.95
C GLN A 837 -8.16 -19.66 -4.26
N THR A 838 -7.04 -19.44 -3.55
CA THR A 838 -6.09 -18.36 -3.85
C THR A 838 -5.55 -18.49 -5.28
N TYR A 839 -5.49 -17.36 -6.00
CA TYR A 839 -5.02 -17.30 -7.39
C TYR A 839 -3.92 -16.24 -7.54
N GLU A 840 -2.66 -16.69 -7.66
CA GLU A 840 -1.46 -15.82 -7.65
C GLU A 840 -1.27 -14.97 -8.91
N ARG A 841 -1.97 -15.31 -10.01
CA ARG A 841 -1.79 -14.67 -11.33
C ARG A 841 -3.01 -13.83 -11.72
N PRO A 842 -2.84 -12.53 -12.02
CA PRO A 842 -3.95 -11.66 -12.41
C PRO A 842 -4.48 -11.99 -13.82
N ILE A 843 -5.80 -11.91 -14.01
CA ILE A 843 -6.49 -12.26 -15.27
C ILE A 843 -7.58 -11.22 -15.58
N ALA A 844 -7.73 -10.80 -16.84
CA ALA A 844 -8.78 -9.88 -17.28
C ALA A 844 -9.90 -10.59 -18.05
N PHE A 845 -11.15 -10.16 -17.83
CA PHE A 845 -12.36 -10.74 -18.43
C PHE A 845 -13.32 -9.67 -18.95
N THR A 846 -13.63 -9.71 -20.25
CA THR A 846 -14.74 -8.93 -20.83
C THR A 846 -16.07 -9.65 -20.58
N SER A 847 -17.03 -8.99 -19.94
CA SER A 847 -18.35 -9.59 -19.70
C SER A 847 -19.09 -9.86 -21.01
N ARG A 848 -19.63 -11.08 -21.13
CA ARG A 848 -20.53 -11.47 -22.25
C ARG A 848 -21.92 -10.84 -22.15
N SER A 849 -22.21 -10.12 -21.05
CA SER A 849 -23.50 -9.51 -20.73
C SER A 849 -23.34 -8.03 -20.42
N ARG A 850 -24.34 -7.22 -20.80
CA ARG A 850 -24.40 -5.79 -20.43
C ARG A 850 -24.64 -5.55 -18.93
N LYS A 851 -25.04 -6.58 -18.17
CA LYS A 851 -25.08 -6.58 -16.70
C LYS A 851 -24.24 -7.73 -16.17
N LEU A 852 -23.55 -7.54 -15.05
CA LEU A 852 -22.85 -8.62 -14.34
C LEU A 852 -23.35 -8.67 -12.90
N TRP A 853 -23.61 -9.89 -12.41
CA TRP A 853 -24.02 -10.17 -11.05
C TRP A 853 -22.90 -10.97 -10.37
N ILE A 854 -22.52 -10.56 -9.17
CA ILE A 854 -21.34 -11.04 -8.46
C ILE A 854 -21.77 -11.44 -7.06
N GLN A 855 -21.36 -12.61 -6.61
CA GLN A 855 -21.62 -13.12 -5.26
C GLN A 855 -20.32 -13.61 -4.63
N PHE A 856 -20.09 -13.26 -3.37
CA PHE A 856 -19.06 -13.86 -2.52
C PHE A 856 -19.73 -14.49 -1.29
N ILE A 857 -19.35 -15.72 -0.98
CA ILE A 857 -19.84 -16.48 0.19
C ILE A 857 -18.62 -16.95 0.99
N SER A 858 -18.67 -16.90 2.33
CA SER A 858 -17.71 -17.55 3.22
C SER A 858 -18.36 -18.60 4.13
N ASN A 859 -17.57 -19.58 4.62
CA ASN A 859 -18.01 -20.64 5.52
C ASN A 859 -17.85 -20.28 7.01
N GLU A 860 -18.16 -21.21 7.93
CA GLU A 860 -18.08 -20.98 9.39
C GLU A 860 -16.64 -20.89 9.94
N GLY A 861 -15.67 -21.50 9.26
CA GLY A 861 -14.31 -21.72 9.77
C GLY A 861 -13.23 -20.80 9.21
N ASN A 862 -13.46 -20.19 8.05
CA ASN A 862 -12.41 -19.54 7.26
C ASN A 862 -12.53 -18.02 7.17
N SER A 863 -11.36 -17.40 7.06
CA SER A 863 -11.15 -15.97 7.14
C SER A 863 -9.77 -15.70 6.55
N GLY A 864 -9.69 -14.88 5.50
CA GLY A 864 -8.45 -14.48 4.87
C GLY A 864 -8.54 -13.07 4.30
N LYS A 865 -7.41 -12.55 3.80
CA LYS A 865 -7.28 -11.16 3.32
C LYS A 865 -8.22 -10.78 2.17
N GLY A 866 -8.84 -11.75 1.52
CA GLY A 866 -9.87 -11.54 0.51
C GLY A 866 -9.34 -10.88 -0.75
N PHE A 867 -10.07 -9.88 -1.25
CA PHE A 867 -9.84 -9.31 -2.57
C PHE A 867 -10.36 -7.88 -2.72
N GLN A 868 -9.76 -7.15 -3.67
CA GLN A 868 -10.27 -5.91 -4.24
C GLN A 868 -10.20 -6.02 -5.76
N VAL A 869 -11.32 -6.30 -6.42
CA VAL A 869 -11.42 -6.55 -7.86
C VAL A 869 -11.80 -5.26 -8.60
N PRO A 870 -10.89 -4.62 -9.36
CA PRO A 870 -11.20 -3.43 -10.15
C PRO A 870 -12.01 -3.75 -11.41
N TYR A 871 -12.98 -2.88 -11.72
CA TYR A 871 -13.79 -2.93 -12.94
C TYR A 871 -13.82 -1.57 -13.67
N VAL A 872 -14.02 -1.62 -14.99
CA VAL A 872 -14.23 -0.44 -15.85
C VAL A 872 -15.32 -0.73 -16.89
N THR A 873 -16.14 0.28 -17.19
CA THR A 873 -17.14 0.20 -18.26
C THR A 873 -16.66 0.97 -19.49
N TYR A 874 -16.48 0.27 -20.61
CA TYR A 874 -15.95 0.79 -21.87
C TYR A 874 -17.06 0.86 -22.94
N ASP A 875 -16.85 1.64 -24.00
CA ASP A 875 -17.85 1.77 -25.07
C ASP A 875 -17.94 0.50 -25.94
N GLU A 876 -19.15 0.08 -26.29
CA GLU A 876 -19.40 -1.12 -27.10
C GLU A 876 -18.71 -1.06 -28.47
N ASP A 877 -18.55 0.14 -29.04
CA ASP A 877 -17.83 0.36 -30.30
C ASP A 877 -16.33 -0.04 -30.23
N TYR A 878 -15.74 -0.17 -29.03
CA TYR A 878 -14.34 -0.58 -28.83
C TYR A 878 -14.15 -2.09 -28.56
N GLN A 879 -15.22 -2.90 -28.48
CA GLN A 879 -15.16 -4.30 -28.03
C GLN A 879 -14.05 -5.12 -28.71
N GLN A 880 -13.88 -5.00 -30.02
CA GLN A 880 -12.88 -5.77 -30.78
C GLN A 880 -11.43 -5.45 -30.39
N LEU A 881 -11.14 -4.19 -30.02
CA LEU A 881 -9.81 -3.79 -29.53
C LEU A 881 -9.57 -4.34 -28.12
N ILE A 882 -10.58 -4.28 -27.24
CA ILE A 882 -10.45 -4.76 -25.85
C ILE A 882 -10.25 -6.28 -25.84
N GLU A 883 -11.00 -7.04 -26.66
CA GLU A 883 -10.79 -8.49 -26.77
C GLU A 883 -9.44 -8.86 -27.38
N ASP A 884 -8.92 -8.11 -28.36
CA ASP A 884 -7.57 -8.33 -28.92
C ASP A 884 -6.45 -7.97 -27.93
N ILE A 885 -6.69 -7.07 -26.96
CA ILE A 885 -5.74 -6.80 -25.87
C ILE A 885 -5.82 -7.90 -24.79
N VAL A 886 -7.03 -8.17 -24.27
CA VAL A 886 -7.26 -9.08 -23.14
C VAL A 886 -6.91 -10.54 -23.44
N ARG A 887 -6.99 -10.97 -24.72
CA ARG A 887 -6.60 -12.32 -25.17
C ARG A 887 -5.13 -12.43 -25.60
N ASP A 888 -4.35 -11.35 -25.62
CA ASP A 888 -2.93 -11.42 -26.00
C ASP A 888 -2.12 -11.99 -24.84
N GLY A 889 -1.68 -13.25 -24.95
CA GLY A 889 -0.98 -13.95 -23.85
C GLY A 889 0.25 -13.22 -23.31
N ARG A 890 0.85 -12.31 -24.08
CA ARG A 890 1.97 -11.46 -23.63
C ARG A 890 1.58 -10.48 -22.52
N LEU A 891 0.28 -10.21 -22.32
CA LEU A 891 -0.24 -9.43 -21.19
C LEU A 891 0.01 -10.13 -19.84
N TYR A 892 0.06 -11.46 -19.82
CA TYR A 892 0.22 -12.26 -18.60
C TYR A 892 1.57 -13.01 -18.52
N ALA A 893 2.30 -13.12 -19.63
CA ALA A 893 3.52 -13.93 -19.74
C ALA A 893 4.79 -13.31 -19.14
N SER A 894 4.75 -12.09 -18.60
CA SER A 894 5.89 -11.42 -17.96
C SER A 894 5.47 -10.89 -16.59
N GLU A 895 6.28 -11.13 -15.56
CA GLU A 895 6.05 -10.61 -14.20
C GLU A 895 5.89 -9.08 -14.23
N ASN A 896 6.75 -8.38 -14.99
CA ASN A 896 6.66 -6.93 -15.25
C ASN A 896 5.35 -6.46 -15.92
N HIS A 897 4.54 -7.36 -16.51
CA HIS A 897 3.18 -7.05 -16.97
C HIS A 897 2.10 -7.46 -15.98
N GLN A 898 2.33 -8.49 -15.16
CA GLN A 898 1.42 -8.87 -14.08
C GLN A 898 1.37 -7.77 -13.00
N GLU A 899 2.51 -7.14 -12.67
CA GLU A 899 2.55 -6.02 -11.73
C GLU A 899 1.72 -4.79 -12.19
N ILE A 900 1.52 -4.60 -13.50
CA ILE A 900 0.61 -3.56 -14.04
C ILE A 900 -0.86 -3.84 -13.68
N LEU A 901 -1.20 -5.11 -13.50
CA LEU A 901 -2.54 -5.56 -13.10
C LEU A 901 -2.73 -5.65 -11.58
N LYS A 902 -1.64 -5.53 -10.80
CA LYS A 902 -1.64 -5.43 -9.34
C LYS A 902 -1.55 -3.97 -8.85
N ASP A 903 -0.73 -3.14 -9.49
CA ASP A 903 -0.55 -1.72 -9.14
C ASP A 903 -1.81 -0.89 -9.50
N LYS A 904 -2.39 -0.26 -8.47
CA LYS A 904 -3.62 0.53 -8.56
C LYS A 904 -3.50 1.81 -9.43
N LYS A 905 -2.31 2.39 -9.61
CA LYS A 905 -2.04 3.54 -10.52
C LYS A 905 -1.95 3.05 -11.96
N LEU A 906 -1.20 1.98 -12.18
CA LEU A 906 -0.96 1.44 -13.52
C LEU A 906 -2.22 0.82 -14.11
N ILE A 907 -3.01 0.08 -13.31
CA ILE A 907 -4.31 -0.43 -13.76
C ILE A 907 -5.34 0.70 -13.98
N LYS A 908 -5.32 1.77 -13.17
CA LYS A 908 -6.19 2.95 -13.38
C LYS A 908 -5.84 3.72 -14.66
N ALA A 909 -4.56 3.89 -14.96
CA ALA A 909 -4.10 4.49 -16.21
C ALA A 909 -4.37 3.58 -17.43
N LEU A 910 -4.25 2.25 -17.27
CA LEU A 910 -4.68 1.27 -18.27
C LEU A 910 -6.19 1.38 -18.50
N PHE A 911 -7.00 1.48 -17.44
CA PHE A 911 -8.45 1.61 -17.54
C PHE A 911 -8.89 2.90 -18.23
N ASP A 912 -8.20 4.03 -18.05
CA ASP A 912 -8.48 5.25 -18.84
C ASP A 912 -8.22 5.03 -20.35
N VAL A 913 -7.13 4.32 -20.69
CA VAL A 913 -6.82 3.95 -22.08
C VAL A 913 -7.81 2.94 -22.66
N LEU A 914 -8.28 1.97 -21.87
CA LEU A 914 -9.25 0.95 -22.32
C LEU A 914 -10.69 1.51 -22.39
N ALA A 915 -11.07 2.44 -21.52
CA ALA A 915 -12.35 3.14 -21.58
C ALA A 915 -12.42 4.11 -22.78
N HIS A 916 -11.29 4.76 -23.11
CA HIS A 916 -11.18 5.72 -24.20
C HIS A 916 -9.83 5.59 -24.94
N PRO A 917 -9.71 4.76 -26.00
CA PRO A 917 -8.45 4.48 -26.69
C PRO A 917 -7.67 5.69 -27.21
N HIS A 918 -8.31 6.85 -27.39
CA HIS A 918 -7.62 8.10 -27.72
C HIS A 918 -6.75 8.65 -26.58
N ASN A 919 -7.04 8.31 -25.32
CA ASN A 919 -6.24 8.72 -24.17
C ASN A 919 -4.84 8.06 -24.17
N TYR A 920 -4.65 6.95 -24.90
CA TYR A 920 -3.33 6.35 -25.16
C TYR A 920 -2.26 7.39 -25.52
N PHE A 921 -2.58 8.37 -26.37
CA PHE A 921 -1.62 9.39 -26.80
C PHE A 921 -1.14 10.29 -25.66
N LYS A 922 -1.97 10.58 -24.65
CA LYS A 922 -1.57 11.32 -23.44
C LYS A 922 -0.44 10.59 -22.72
N TYR A 923 -0.54 9.26 -22.63
CA TYR A 923 0.44 8.39 -21.99
C TYR A 923 1.69 8.08 -22.84
N THR A 924 1.80 8.64 -24.06
CA THR A 924 3.03 8.54 -24.89
C THR A 924 3.96 9.75 -24.84
N VAL A 925 3.59 10.79 -24.07
CA VAL A 925 4.40 12.00 -23.89
C VAL A 925 5.62 11.70 -23.00
N GLN A 926 6.64 12.56 -23.01
CA GLN A 926 7.93 12.29 -22.37
C GLN A 926 7.81 11.91 -20.88
N GLU A 927 7.00 12.65 -20.13
CA GLU A 927 6.80 12.51 -18.68
C GLU A 927 6.01 11.24 -18.29
N SER A 928 5.22 10.66 -19.20
CA SER A 928 4.39 9.49 -18.91
C SER A 928 5.04 8.15 -19.30
N LYS A 929 6.18 8.18 -20.00
CA LYS A 929 6.96 6.97 -20.36
C LYS A 929 7.59 6.28 -19.15
N GLU A 930 7.64 6.95 -18.00
CA GLU A 930 8.21 6.42 -16.76
C GLU A 930 7.20 5.59 -15.95
N MET A 931 5.89 5.68 -16.26
CA MET A 931 4.86 4.92 -15.56
C MET A 931 4.72 3.47 -16.05
N PHE A 932 4.81 3.22 -17.36
CA PHE A 932 4.57 1.89 -17.94
C PHE A 932 5.85 1.25 -18.51
N PRO A 933 6.09 -0.05 -18.28
CA PRO A 933 7.15 -0.81 -18.94
C PRO A 933 7.15 -0.64 -20.46
N ARG A 934 8.35 -0.53 -21.05
CA ARG A 934 8.53 -0.28 -22.50
C ARG A 934 7.94 -1.40 -23.36
N SER A 935 8.00 -2.64 -22.87
CA SER A 935 7.35 -3.82 -23.41
C SER A 935 5.81 -3.68 -23.48
N PHE A 936 5.20 -3.14 -22.42
CA PHE A 936 3.76 -2.94 -22.31
C PHE A 936 3.26 -1.80 -23.23
N ILE A 937 3.99 -0.68 -23.26
CA ILE A 937 3.71 0.41 -24.21
C ILE A 937 3.81 -0.11 -25.64
N LYS A 938 4.81 -0.96 -25.97
CA LYS A 938 4.97 -1.57 -27.30
C LYS A 938 3.79 -2.51 -27.67
N LEU A 939 3.27 -3.26 -26.70
CA LEU A 939 2.07 -4.10 -26.85
C LEU A 939 0.83 -3.25 -27.17
N LEU A 940 0.49 -2.30 -26.29
CA LEU A 940 -0.65 -1.40 -26.47
C LEU A 940 -0.55 -0.59 -27.76
N ARG A 941 0.64 -0.04 -28.07
CA ARG A 941 0.89 0.71 -29.30
C ARG A 941 0.52 -0.08 -30.54
N SER A 942 0.87 -1.36 -30.60
CA SER A 942 0.57 -2.23 -31.75
C SER A 942 -0.94 -2.39 -31.95
N LYS A 943 -1.67 -2.66 -30.86
CA LYS A 943 -3.13 -2.89 -30.84
C LYS A 943 -3.90 -1.60 -31.14
N VAL A 944 -3.67 -0.55 -30.38
CA VAL A 944 -4.35 0.75 -30.50
C VAL A 944 -4.05 1.42 -31.85
N SER A 945 -2.81 1.40 -32.34
CA SER A 945 -2.47 1.99 -33.65
C SER A 945 -2.99 1.19 -34.83
N ARG A 946 -3.34 -0.10 -34.65
CA ARG A 946 -4.02 -0.91 -35.67
C ARG A 946 -5.50 -0.55 -35.74
N PHE A 947 -6.15 -0.37 -34.59
CA PHE A 947 -7.58 -0.02 -34.51
C PHE A 947 -7.88 1.43 -34.91
N LEU A 948 -7.04 2.38 -34.49
CA LEU A 948 -7.21 3.82 -34.82
C LEU A 948 -6.68 4.22 -36.21
N ARG A 949 -6.29 3.27 -37.06
CA ARG A 949 -6.03 3.55 -38.48
C ARG A 949 -7.36 3.73 -39.21
N PRO A 950 -7.56 4.83 -39.96
CA PRO A 950 -8.70 4.89 -40.87
C PRO A 950 -8.54 3.78 -41.91
N TYR A 951 -9.63 3.04 -42.17
CA TYR A 951 -9.71 2.16 -43.33
C TYR A 951 -9.50 3.00 -44.61
N LYS A 952 -8.67 2.46 -45.52
CA LYS A 952 -8.50 2.94 -46.90
C LYS A 952 -9.13 1.93 -47.84
#